data_AF-A0A093VT70-F1
#
_entry.id   AF-A0A093VT70-F1
#
_cell.length_a   1.000
_cell.length_b   1.000
_cell.length_c   1.000
_cell.angle_alpha   90.00
_cell.angle_beta   90.00
_cell.angle_gamma   90.00
#
_symmetry.space_group_name_H-M   'P 1'
#
loop_
_entity.id
_entity.type
_entity.pdbx_description
1 polymer ?
#
loop_
_entity_poly.entity_id
_entity_poly.type
_entity_poly.pdbx_seq_one_letter_code
_entity_poly.pdbx_strand_id
1 'polypeptide(L)'
;MEIVPESDDMAHSFCIGQHESNRQLPLNTRAIQLAHASNYDMLTTPITTSHFHSRVLSLLSSHLSSVGPPTCDAVGTRGTSFNTRAITIPPLSPEDTHLTPNEAISQVVGITSSWIDLCSPDPLIAEISRQVLMLEVAYAAFCGISYLMVPGPKLQHGTLHSEGLIYYARAIQEALNIAPYIQFHIWLGMIESPEFETTHMGDLSPFARAEYLESSEDCTSKIDLFGTWDAWEIIRTACKHHSRLLVALAIPKYLPILQVQTRWYSEPVHLLTIDGTTFIKNQKGYPVLSKAHQALISKFMRLRTPPWILLCDVGPIPGLEVDDEPQPGASPADKTEFPTIAQTMSQAKKHQDPTPHLSYMRNLQQRQPPRTPIERFGTGYQDYLQAPLQPLTVNLESITYEVFEKDPIKYAWYERAVAKALNDWVEQKKPTSGPDGKVVVAVVGAGRGPLVTRTLRASAETGVDIEMWVVEKNPNAFVLLQRHNENIWGGACNLVKSDMRSWKGPHRSIEDPQNPDFATSVKHTPIDILISELLGSFGDNELSPECLDGVTHLLNPGHGISIPASYSACLTPIAAPKLYADICGQRISNPAAPETPYVVMLHAIDYLSTTSPSGGPVAGHTAQLSSSIGSTHSAVGARNSSSTPPPVFEAPTPIVLPTWSFSHHNPNIPPQSTTSSMIANEHNTPLYVPDNGEVVVTMYRQTDNRKVWYEWMVEVFRLERTSPTPAAASPQRSTTPTMMSGGIRAVPMATNKSQSGYRRIRVGMSEMHSSIKEGCLM
;
A
#
# COMPACT_ATOMS: atom_id res chain seq x y z
N MET A 1 -9.32 24.76 -32.97
CA MET A 1 -8.66 24.38 -31.71
C MET A 1 -7.32 23.80 -32.08
N GLU A 2 -6.26 24.57 -31.86
CA GLU A 2 -4.88 24.11 -32.02
C GLU A 2 -4.66 22.93 -31.08
N ILE A 3 -4.09 21.86 -31.63
CA ILE A 3 -3.66 20.68 -30.89
C ILE A 3 -2.47 21.16 -30.05
N VAL A 4 -2.73 21.48 -28.79
CA VAL A 4 -1.69 21.63 -27.77
C VAL A 4 -0.93 20.31 -27.77
N PRO A 5 0.41 20.30 -27.94
CA PRO A 5 1.17 19.07 -27.87
C PRO A 5 0.91 18.42 -26.51
N GLU A 6 0.55 17.13 -26.50
CA GLU A 6 0.59 16.34 -25.27
C GLU A 6 1.98 16.53 -24.66
N SER A 7 2.06 17.29 -23.58
CA SER A 7 3.30 17.52 -22.86
C SER A 7 3.86 16.17 -22.46
N ASP A 8 5.10 15.90 -22.87
CA ASP A 8 5.90 14.73 -22.53
C ASP A 8 5.51 14.16 -21.16
N ASP A 9 4.97 12.95 -21.17
CA ASP A 9 4.79 12.10 -19.99
C ASP A 9 6.18 12.04 -19.34
N MET A 10 6.44 12.85 -18.30
CA MET A 10 7.72 12.88 -17.59
C MET A 10 7.93 11.49 -17.01
N ALA A 11 8.53 10.60 -17.81
CA ALA A 11 8.93 9.28 -17.39
C ALA A 11 9.95 9.54 -16.28
N HIS A 12 9.54 9.34 -15.03
CA HIS A 12 10.42 9.50 -13.89
C HIS A 12 11.68 8.70 -14.17
N SER A 13 12.81 9.40 -14.32
CA SER A 13 14.09 8.76 -14.55
C SER A 13 14.40 7.91 -13.31
N PHE A 14 14.88 6.68 -13.52
CA PHE A 14 15.36 5.88 -12.41
C PHE A 14 16.51 6.64 -11.76
N CYS A 15 16.48 6.80 -10.44
CA CYS A 15 17.65 7.26 -9.70
C CYS A 15 18.48 6.03 -9.36
N ILE A 16 19.66 5.89 -9.95
CA ILE A 16 20.50 4.68 -9.86
C ILE A 16 21.83 5.02 -9.21
N GLY A 17 22.06 4.44 -8.04
CA GLY A 17 23.32 4.53 -7.31
C GLY A 17 24.22 3.31 -7.46
N GLN A 18 25.45 3.47 -7.01
CA GLN A 18 26.42 2.39 -6.91
C GLN A 18 26.83 2.12 -5.46
N HIS A 19 26.93 0.83 -5.13
CA HIS A 19 27.43 0.35 -3.85
C HIS A 19 28.55 -0.67 -4.02
N GLU A 20 29.58 -0.51 -3.20
CA GLU A 20 30.70 -1.43 -3.04
C GLU A 20 30.82 -1.78 -1.55
N SER A 21 30.65 -3.05 -1.22
CA SER A 21 30.71 -3.53 0.16
C SER A 21 32.11 -3.36 0.78
N ASN A 22 33.16 -3.49 -0.04
CA ASN A 22 34.56 -3.46 0.40
C ASN A 22 35.32 -2.20 -0.06
N ARG A 23 34.63 -1.05 -0.15
CA ARG A 23 35.26 0.21 -0.60
C ARG A 23 36.38 0.64 0.37
N GLN A 24 37.63 0.48 -0.05
CA GLN A 24 38.82 0.87 0.74
C GLN A 24 39.23 2.33 0.48
N LEU A 25 38.98 2.84 -0.72
CA LEU A 25 39.40 4.19 -1.11
C LEU A 25 38.31 5.21 -0.79
N PRO A 26 38.68 6.39 -0.24
CA PRO A 26 37.72 7.43 0.06
C PRO A 26 37.12 8.02 -1.21
N LEU A 27 35.83 8.38 -1.15
CA LEU A 27 35.19 9.12 -2.22
C LEU A 27 35.69 10.57 -2.22
N ASN A 28 36.48 10.92 -3.23
CA ASN A 28 36.86 12.29 -3.52
C ASN A 28 35.94 12.89 -4.62
N THR A 29 36.03 14.20 -4.82
CA THR A 29 35.25 14.90 -5.86
C THR A 29 35.44 14.30 -7.25
N ARG A 30 36.65 13.80 -7.55
CA ARG A 30 36.95 13.14 -8.84
C ARG A 30 36.20 11.82 -8.99
N ALA A 31 36.11 11.00 -7.95
CA ALA A 31 35.37 9.74 -7.95
C ALA A 31 33.89 9.96 -8.26
N ILE A 32 33.31 11.00 -7.65
CA ILE A 32 31.92 11.40 -7.87
C ILE A 32 31.71 11.90 -9.30
N GLN A 33 32.60 12.75 -9.81
CA GLN A 33 32.55 13.21 -11.21
C GLN A 33 32.65 12.05 -12.21
N LEU A 34 33.51 11.06 -11.95
CA LEU A 34 33.64 9.87 -12.79
C LEU A 34 32.39 8.97 -12.74
N ALA A 35 31.77 8.85 -11.56
CA ALA A 35 30.51 8.12 -11.43
C ALA A 35 29.37 8.78 -12.22
N HIS A 36 29.24 10.10 -12.11
CA HIS A 36 28.27 10.88 -12.90
C HIS A 36 28.56 10.81 -14.41
N ALA A 37 29.83 10.87 -14.81
CA ALA A 37 30.24 10.66 -16.20
C ALA A 37 29.90 9.25 -16.71
N SER A 38 29.88 8.27 -15.79
CA SER A 38 29.43 6.90 -16.06
C SER A 38 27.92 6.72 -15.92
N ASN A 39 27.15 7.79 -15.70
CA ASN A 39 25.69 7.83 -15.60
C ASN A 39 25.08 7.20 -14.32
N TYR A 40 25.86 7.15 -13.22
CA TYR A 40 25.34 6.92 -11.87
C TYR A 40 24.88 8.24 -11.25
N ASP A 41 23.78 8.22 -10.49
CA ASP A 41 23.18 9.42 -9.88
C ASP A 41 23.65 9.65 -8.44
N MET A 42 24.07 8.59 -7.74
CA MET A 42 24.54 8.65 -6.35
C MET A 42 25.59 7.56 -6.07
N LEU A 43 26.35 7.75 -5.00
CA LEU A 43 27.32 6.77 -4.51
C LEU A 43 27.09 6.48 -3.03
N THR A 44 27.59 5.34 -2.55
CA THR A 44 27.62 5.03 -1.12
C THR A 44 29.02 5.17 -0.56
N THR A 45 29.12 5.59 0.70
CA THR A 45 30.37 5.68 1.44
C THR A 45 30.19 5.10 2.85
N PRO A 46 31.13 4.27 3.34
CA PRO A 46 31.14 3.92 4.75
C PRO A 46 31.42 5.16 5.60
N ILE A 47 30.81 5.24 6.79
CA ILE A 47 31.06 6.34 7.73
C ILE A 47 32.43 6.21 8.39
N THR A 48 32.84 4.98 8.70
CA THR A 48 34.10 4.67 9.38
C THR A 48 34.99 3.75 8.55
N THR A 49 36.27 3.69 8.91
CA THR A 49 37.30 2.93 8.21
C THR A 49 37.54 1.56 8.86
N SER A 50 38.25 0.67 8.15
CA SER A 50 38.75 -0.59 8.70
C SER A 50 39.70 -0.40 9.89
N HIS A 51 40.34 0.77 10.00
CA HIS A 51 41.13 1.15 11.18
C HIS A 51 40.25 1.27 12.43
N PHE A 52 39.11 1.95 12.32
CA PHE A 52 38.17 2.07 13.43
C PHE A 52 37.66 0.71 13.90
N HIS A 53 37.31 -0.16 12.95
CA HIS A 53 36.90 -1.53 13.22
C HIS A 53 37.98 -2.30 14.00
N SER A 54 39.23 -2.26 13.54
CA SER A 54 40.37 -2.91 14.22
C SER A 54 40.59 -2.37 15.63
N ARG A 55 40.43 -1.06 15.83
CA ARG A 55 40.54 -0.39 17.14
C ARG A 55 39.49 -0.89 18.13
N VAL A 56 38.24 -1.01 17.68
CA VAL A 56 37.13 -1.54 18.52
C VAL A 56 37.35 -3.02 18.87
N LEU A 57 37.75 -3.83 17.90
CA LEU A 57 38.04 -5.26 18.12
C LEU A 57 39.20 -5.47 19.12
N SER A 58 40.26 -4.66 19.03
CA SER A 58 41.39 -4.72 19.97
C SER A 58 40.95 -4.39 21.40
N LEU A 59 40.13 -3.35 21.56
CA LEU A 59 39.58 -2.95 22.85
C LEU A 59 38.68 -4.05 23.46
N LEU A 60 37.80 -4.63 22.65
CA LEU A 60 36.94 -5.75 23.07
C LEU A 60 37.76 -6.97 23.48
N SER A 61 38.73 -7.38 22.65
CA SER A 61 39.58 -8.54 22.92
C SER A 61 40.40 -8.37 24.20
N SER A 62 40.95 -7.17 24.42
CA SER A 62 41.67 -6.84 25.66
C SER A 62 40.77 -6.89 26.88
N HIS A 63 39.51 -6.44 26.75
CA HIS A 63 38.56 -6.47 27.85
C HIS A 63 38.11 -7.88 28.19
N LEU A 64 37.72 -8.69 27.19
CA LEU A 64 37.32 -10.08 27.38
C LEU A 64 38.43 -10.92 28.02
N SER A 65 39.69 -10.61 27.73
CA SER A 65 40.85 -11.24 28.39
C SER A 65 41.00 -10.87 29.87
N SER A 66 40.43 -9.75 30.31
CA SER A 66 40.55 -9.22 31.68
C SER A 66 39.36 -9.54 32.59
N VAL A 67 38.23 -9.96 32.02
CA VAL A 67 36.96 -10.18 32.74
C VAL A 67 36.76 -11.68 32.97
N GLY A 68 36.36 -12.05 34.18
CA GLY A 68 35.98 -13.43 34.53
C GLY A 68 34.61 -13.83 33.94
N PRO A 69 34.19 -15.10 34.08
CA PRO A 69 32.90 -15.56 33.55
C PRO A 69 31.72 -14.78 34.16
N PRO A 70 30.63 -14.56 33.41
CA PRO A 70 29.47 -13.81 33.87
C PRO A 70 28.84 -14.47 35.12
N THR A 71 28.52 -13.67 36.14
CA THR A 71 27.95 -14.10 37.42
C THR A 71 26.46 -13.76 37.52
N CYS A 72 25.64 -14.69 38.01
CA CYS A 72 24.21 -14.41 38.24
C CYS A 72 24.00 -13.59 39.52
N ASP A 73 22.96 -12.75 39.54
CA ASP A 73 22.50 -12.12 40.78
C ASP A 73 21.75 -13.11 41.70
N ALA A 74 21.30 -12.60 42.85
CA ALA A 74 20.53 -13.36 43.83
C ALA A 74 19.17 -13.90 43.32
N VAL A 75 18.67 -13.40 42.18
CA VAL A 75 17.41 -13.78 41.55
C VAL A 75 17.65 -14.71 40.33
N GLY A 76 18.91 -15.02 40.03
CA GLY A 76 19.30 -15.87 38.91
C GLY A 76 19.41 -15.14 37.57
N THR A 77 19.31 -13.80 37.54
CA THR A 77 19.47 -13.02 36.30
C THR A 77 20.96 -12.75 36.01
N ARG A 78 21.31 -12.77 34.72
CA ARG A 78 22.68 -12.50 34.23
C ARG A 78 22.91 -11.03 33.86
N GLY A 79 21.91 -10.16 34.08
CA GLY A 79 21.96 -8.72 33.79
C GLY A 79 22.58 -7.88 34.91
N THR A 80 23.67 -8.34 35.53
CA THR A 80 24.33 -7.60 36.62
C THR A 80 25.20 -6.47 36.07
N SER A 81 25.40 -5.41 36.87
CA SER A 81 26.34 -4.31 36.56
C SER A 81 27.79 -4.79 36.37
N PHE A 82 28.12 -5.94 36.95
CA PHE A 82 29.41 -6.61 36.77
C PHE A 82 29.54 -7.24 35.38
N ASN A 83 28.51 -7.95 34.90
CA ASN A 83 28.53 -8.62 33.59
C ASN A 83 28.37 -7.67 32.41
N THR A 84 27.91 -6.44 32.68
CA THR A 84 27.65 -5.37 31.71
C THR A 84 28.61 -4.20 31.89
N ARG A 85 29.77 -4.41 32.54
CA ARG A 85 30.75 -3.37 32.82
C ARG A 85 31.11 -2.64 31.52
N ALA A 86 30.65 -1.40 31.42
CA ALA A 86 30.66 -0.65 30.17
C ALA A 86 32.10 -0.43 29.66
N ILE A 87 32.43 -1.06 28.54
CA ILE A 87 33.52 -0.59 27.69
C ILE A 87 33.03 0.69 27.03
N THR A 88 33.75 1.80 27.21
CA THR A 88 33.45 3.04 26.50
C THR A 88 34.29 3.11 25.24
N ILE A 89 33.64 3.19 24.08
CA ILE A 89 34.32 3.38 22.80
C ILE A 89 34.80 4.84 22.71
N PRO A 90 36.10 5.09 22.48
CA PRO A 90 36.61 6.45 22.34
C PRO A 90 35.97 7.17 21.14
N PRO A 91 35.88 8.52 21.17
CA PRO A 91 35.44 9.30 20.01
C PRO A 91 36.25 9.00 18.74
N LEU A 92 35.66 9.31 17.59
CA LEU A 92 36.32 9.17 16.29
C LEU A 92 37.53 10.12 16.19
N SER A 93 38.62 9.59 15.67
CA SER A 93 39.83 10.30 15.29
C SER A 93 39.92 10.43 13.75
N PRO A 94 40.83 11.26 13.21
CA PRO A 94 40.96 11.43 11.75
C PRO A 94 41.29 10.14 10.96
N GLU A 95 41.86 9.13 11.60
CA GLU A 95 42.16 7.83 10.95
C GLU A 95 40.93 6.92 10.90
N ASP A 96 39.93 7.18 11.75
CA ASP A 96 38.73 6.35 11.90
C ASP A 96 37.66 6.67 10.85
N THR A 97 37.80 7.78 10.11
CA THR A 97 36.84 8.20 9.08
C THR A 97 37.52 9.01 7.98
N HIS A 98 37.15 8.73 6.73
CA HIS A 98 37.54 9.55 5.59
C HIS A 98 36.49 10.62 5.24
N LEU A 99 35.33 10.59 5.89
CA LEU A 99 34.23 11.49 5.61
C LEU A 99 34.59 12.89 6.14
N THR A 100 34.44 13.91 5.32
CA THR A 100 34.72 15.30 5.70
C THR A 100 33.67 16.22 5.08
N PRO A 101 33.13 17.21 5.81
CA PRO A 101 32.14 18.16 5.29
C PRO A 101 32.60 18.79 3.96
N ASN A 102 31.90 18.48 2.86
CA ASN A 102 32.21 19.00 1.53
C ASN A 102 30.95 19.06 0.63
N GLU A 103 31.05 19.73 -0.51
CA GLU A 103 29.93 19.89 -1.47
C GLU A 103 29.40 18.58 -2.04
N ALA A 104 30.21 17.53 -2.03
CA ALA A 104 29.88 16.24 -2.61
C ALA A 104 29.01 15.38 -1.68
N ILE A 105 28.88 15.75 -0.40
CA ILE A 105 28.13 14.98 0.60
C ILE A 105 26.64 14.85 0.28
N SER A 106 26.04 15.87 -0.36
CA SER A 106 24.63 15.79 -0.73
C SER A 106 24.34 14.73 -1.80
N GLN A 107 25.38 14.18 -2.44
CA GLN A 107 25.30 13.18 -3.51
C GLN A 107 25.68 11.77 -3.04
N VAL A 108 26.00 11.60 -1.75
CA VAL A 108 26.38 10.31 -1.19
C VAL A 108 25.39 9.82 -0.13
N VAL A 109 25.23 8.51 -0.08
CA VAL A 109 24.49 7.81 0.97
C VAL A 109 25.50 7.23 1.95
N GLY A 110 25.37 7.56 3.23
CA GLY A 110 26.21 7.00 4.28
C GLY A 110 25.82 5.56 4.60
N ILE A 111 26.79 4.70 4.85
CA ILE A 111 26.57 3.32 5.31
C ILE A 111 27.22 3.14 6.67
N THR A 112 26.43 2.71 7.65
CA THR A 112 26.94 2.35 8.98
C THR A 112 27.59 0.97 8.97
N SER A 113 28.45 0.73 9.94
CA SER A 113 29.20 -0.53 10.07
C SER A 113 28.30 -1.77 10.09
N SER A 114 28.58 -2.76 9.23
CA SER A 114 27.87 -4.05 9.15
C SER A 114 28.34 -5.09 10.16
N TRP A 115 29.53 -4.91 10.72
CA TRP A 115 30.15 -5.82 11.67
C TRP A 115 29.56 -5.72 13.09
N ILE A 116 28.72 -4.73 13.37
CA ILE A 116 28.03 -4.57 14.66
C ILE A 116 26.86 -5.56 14.81
N ASP A 117 26.44 -5.83 16.05
CA ASP A 117 25.30 -6.69 16.37
C ASP A 117 24.47 -6.10 17.51
N LEU A 118 23.53 -5.23 17.14
CA LEU A 118 22.58 -4.60 18.08
C LEU A 118 21.57 -5.59 18.66
N CYS A 119 21.35 -6.73 18.00
CA CYS A 119 20.42 -7.76 18.46
C CYS A 119 21.13 -8.85 19.29
N SER A 120 22.42 -8.68 19.60
CA SER A 120 23.18 -9.68 20.33
C SER A 120 22.54 -10.02 21.68
N PRO A 121 22.41 -11.30 22.03
CA PRO A 121 21.91 -11.70 23.35
C PRO A 121 22.92 -11.38 24.46
N ASP A 122 24.20 -11.13 24.11
CA ASP A 122 25.19 -10.62 25.05
C ASP A 122 25.05 -9.09 25.19
N PRO A 123 24.63 -8.58 26.36
CA PRO A 123 24.43 -7.14 26.55
C PRO A 123 25.69 -6.30 26.33
N LEU A 124 26.88 -6.89 26.51
CA LEU A 124 28.15 -6.19 26.24
C LEU A 124 28.31 -5.91 24.73
N ILE A 125 28.02 -6.91 23.89
CA ILE A 125 28.13 -6.78 22.43
C ILE A 125 27.04 -5.82 21.90
N ALA A 126 25.82 -5.94 22.41
CA ALA A 126 24.73 -5.04 22.05
C ALA A 126 25.06 -3.57 22.40
N GLU A 127 25.63 -3.32 23.59
CA GLU A 127 25.99 -1.97 24.04
C GLU A 127 27.18 -1.37 23.27
N ILE A 128 28.21 -2.16 22.96
CA ILE A 128 29.32 -1.72 22.09
C ILE A 128 28.80 -1.37 20.70
N SER A 129 27.94 -2.23 20.15
CA SER A 129 27.29 -2.02 18.85
C SER A 129 26.47 -0.73 18.83
N ARG A 130 25.74 -0.45 19.91
CA ARG A 130 24.99 0.80 20.10
C ARG A 130 25.92 2.01 20.12
N GLN A 131 26.99 1.98 20.93
CA GLN A 131 27.96 3.09 21.00
C GLN A 131 28.60 3.39 19.64
N VAL A 132 28.99 2.34 18.90
CA VAL A 132 29.52 2.48 17.54
C VAL A 132 28.50 3.15 16.63
N LEU A 133 27.26 2.66 16.58
CA LEU A 133 26.21 3.25 15.77
C LEU A 133 25.98 4.73 16.13
N MET A 134 25.92 5.07 17.42
CA MET A 134 25.70 6.45 17.85
C MET A 134 26.85 7.39 17.43
N LEU A 135 28.11 6.93 17.50
CA LEU A 135 29.27 7.69 17.03
C LEU A 135 29.20 7.92 15.51
N GLU A 136 28.84 6.90 14.75
CA GLU A 136 28.67 7.01 13.29
C GLU A 136 27.54 7.96 12.91
N VAL A 137 26.38 7.83 13.56
CA VAL A 137 25.21 8.70 13.33
C VAL A 137 25.53 10.15 13.65
N ALA A 138 26.17 10.41 14.80
CA ALA A 138 26.56 11.76 15.19
C ALA A 138 27.55 12.38 14.19
N TYR A 139 28.52 11.60 13.70
CA TYR A 139 29.50 12.09 12.73
C TYR A 139 28.90 12.30 11.34
N ALA A 140 28.03 11.39 10.89
CA ALA A 140 27.27 11.54 9.65
C ALA A 140 26.41 12.82 9.67
N ALA A 141 25.76 13.11 10.80
CA ALA A 141 24.97 14.32 10.99
C ALA A 141 25.85 15.58 10.97
N PHE A 142 27.01 15.55 11.63
CA PHE A 142 28.00 16.64 11.56
C PHE A 142 28.46 16.91 10.13
N CYS A 143 28.68 15.86 9.34
CA CYS A 143 29.10 15.99 7.95
C CYS A 143 27.99 16.47 7.01
N GLY A 144 26.72 16.39 7.42
CA GLY A 144 25.57 16.81 6.62
C GLY A 144 25.07 15.73 5.65
N ILE A 145 25.32 14.45 5.92
CA ILE A 145 24.74 13.33 5.17
C ILE A 145 23.21 13.41 5.28
N SER A 146 22.50 13.29 4.16
CA SER A 146 21.03 13.35 4.14
C SER A 146 20.39 11.96 4.32
N TYR A 147 21.05 10.91 3.83
CA TYR A 147 20.54 9.54 3.79
C TYR A 147 21.55 8.60 4.44
N LEU A 148 21.12 7.87 5.46
CA LEU A 148 21.96 6.93 6.19
C LEU A 148 21.33 5.53 6.14
N MET A 149 22.05 4.59 5.54
CA MET A 149 21.66 3.18 5.53
C MET A 149 22.24 2.48 6.75
N VAL A 150 21.34 1.84 7.51
CA VAL A 150 21.66 1.03 8.68
C VAL A 150 21.37 -0.44 8.36
N PRO A 151 22.35 -1.35 8.50
CA PRO A 151 22.13 -2.78 8.35
C PRO A 151 20.96 -3.27 9.21
N GLY A 152 20.14 -4.16 8.65
CA GLY A 152 19.02 -4.77 9.35
C GLY A 152 19.44 -5.56 10.60
N PRO A 153 18.49 -5.90 11.48
CA PRO A 153 18.75 -6.74 12.63
C PRO A 153 19.22 -8.13 12.20
N LYS A 154 20.26 -8.66 12.86
CA LYS A 154 20.69 -10.05 12.68
C LYS A 154 19.70 -10.98 13.39
N LEU A 155 18.97 -11.79 12.64
CA LEU A 155 17.91 -12.68 13.14
C LEU A 155 18.43 -14.10 13.43
N GLN A 156 19.69 -14.24 13.84
CA GLN A 156 20.34 -15.55 14.01
C GLN A 156 20.16 -16.19 15.41
N HIS A 157 19.74 -15.40 16.40
CA HIS A 157 19.67 -15.78 17.83
C HIS A 157 18.43 -16.58 18.33
N GLY A 158 17.73 -17.34 17.47
CA GLY A 158 16.54 -18.14 17.82
C GLY A 158 15.48 -17.44 18.70
N THR A 159 14.92 -18.13 19.70
CA THR A 159 13.84 -17.60 20.58
C THR A 159 14.17 -16.29 21.32
N LEU A 160 15.43 -15.89 21.41
CA LEU A 160 15.90 -14.63 22.01
C LEU A 160 15.76 -13.41 21.07
N HIS A 161 15.27 -13.59 19.83
CA HIS A 161 15.10 -12.50 18.85
C HIS A 161 14.28 -11.32 19.37
N SER A 162 13.22 -11.58 20.13
CA SER A 162 12.25 -10.55 20.50
C SER A 162 12.85 -9.45 21.39
N GLU A 163 13.71 -9.80 22.34
CA GLU A 163 14.37 -8.83 23.23
C GLU A 163 15.44 -8.03 22.48
N GLY A 164 16.29 -8.70 21.71
CA GLY A 164 17.34 -8.06 20.90
C GLY A 164 16.77 -7.09 19.86
N LEU A 165 15.66 -7.45 19.23
CA LEU A 165 14.99 -6.61 18.25
C LEU A 165 14.36 -5.35 18.88
N ILE A 166 13.81 -5.45 20.10
CA ILE A 166 13.34 -4.27 20.85
C ILE A 166 14.52 -3.35 21.18
N TYR A 167 15.68 -3.91 21.53
CA TYR A 167 16.90 -3.13 21.77
C TYR A 167 17.37 -2.43 20.49
N TYR A 168 17.42 -3.14 19.35
CA TYR A 168 17.68 -2.56 18.04
C TYR A 168 16.74 -1.39 17.75
N ALA A 169 15.43 -1.58 17.94
CA ALA A 169 14.44 -0.55 17.67
C ALA A 169 14.60 0.69 18.56
N ARG A 170 14.99 0.50 19.84
CA ARG A 170 15.33 1.61 20.74
C ARG A 170 16.60 2.34 20.31
N ALA A 171 17.62 1.63 19.84
CA ALA A 171 18.84 2.24 19.30
C ALA A 171 18.54 3.08 18.05
N ILE A 172 17.65 2.62 17.16
CA ILE A 172 17.19 3.42 16.01
C ILE A 172 16.40 4.66 16.46
N GLN A 173 15.54 4.52 17.48
CA GLN A 173 14.84 5.67 18.05
C GLN A 173 15.82 6.70 18.65
N GLU A 174 16.88 6.26 19.32
CA GLU A 174 17.95 7.13 19.81
C GLU A 174 18.68 7.82 18.64
N ALA A 175 19.04 7.08 17.60
CA ALA A 175 19.69 7.61 16.40
C ALA A 175 18.84 8.70 15.71
N LEU A 176 17.53 8.47 15.59
CA LEU A 176 16.57 9.44 15.06
C LEU A 176 16.57 10.76 15.84
N ASN A 177 16.79 10.71 17.17
CA ASN A 177 16.85 11.89 18.03
C ASN A 177 18.20 12.63 17.93
N ILE A 178 19.31 11.90 17.80
CA ILE A 178 20.66 12.47 17.65
C ILE A 178 20.79 13.24 16.33
N ALA A 179 20.22 12.69 15.25
CA ALA A 179 20.33 13.24 13.92
C ALA A 179 18.94 13.64 13.36
N PRO A 180 18.43 14.84 13.69
CA PRO A 180 17.05 15.24 13.36
C PRO A 180 16.79 15.45 11.86
N TYR A 181 17.84 15.67 11.06
CA TYR A 181 17.72 15.97 9.63
C TYR A 181 18.04 14.76 8.73
N ILE A 182 18.59 13.68 9.27
CA ILE A 182 18.93 12.48 8.52
C ILE A 182 17.70 11.63 8.28
N GLN A 183 17.55 11.10 7.06
CA GLN A 183 16.63 10.00 6.78
C GLN A 183 17.34 8.66 7.00
N PHE A 184 16.71 7.77 7.74
CA PHE A 184 17.26 6.47 8.12
C PHE A 184 16.63 5.38 7.27
N HIS A 185 17.48 4.58 6.62
CA HIS A 185 17.07 3.46 5.79
C HIS A 185 17.50 2.16 6.44
N ILE A 186 16.54 1.40 6.97
CA ILE A 186 16.84 0.07 7.51
C ILE A 186 16.99 -0.89 6.32
N TRP A 187 18.17 -1.48 6.19
CA TRP A 187 18.53 -2.34 5.06
C TRP A 187 18.13 -3.79 5.33
N LEU A 188 17.03 -4.23 4.71
CA LEU A 188 16.36 -5.50 4.97
C LEU A 188 16.26 -6.36 3.72
N GLY A 189 16.39 -7.68 3.88
CA GLY A 189 16.04 -8.65 2.84
C GLY A 189 14.54 -8.90 2.78
N MET A 190 14.03 -9.23 1.59
CA MET A 190 12.61 -9.63 1.43
C MET A 190 12.25 -10.89 2.24
N ILE A 191 13.19 -11.83 2.36
CA ILE A 191 13.12 -13.04 3.19
C ILE A 191 14.50 -13.23 3.81
N GLU A 192 14.54 -13.76 5.03
CA GLU A 192 15.77 -14.21 5.67
C GLU A 192 16.41 -15.36 4.89
N SER A 193 17.67 -15.21 4.49
CA SER A 193 18.39 -16.24 3.75
C SER A 193 19.66 -16.62 4.52
N PRO A 194 19.61 -17.65 5.39
CA PRO A 194 20.75 -18.08 6.19
C PRO A 194 21.96 -18.46 5.34
N GLU A 195 21.73 -18.91 4.11
CA GLU A 195 22.77 -19.33 3.15
C GLU A 195 23.63 -18.16 2.62
N PHE A 196 23.16 -16.91 2.74
CA PHE A 196 23.85 -15.72 2.23
C PHE A 196 24.34 -14.79 3.34
N GLU A 197 24.03 -15.06 4.61
CA GLU A 197 24.61 -14.35 5.75
C GLU A 197 26.01 -14.90 6.04
N THR A 198 26.98 -14.52 5.21
CA THR A 198 28.39 -14.81 5.52
C THR A 198 28.81 -13.97 6.72
N THR A 199 29.01 -14.61 7.88
CA THR A 199 29.71 -13.96 8.99
C THR A 199 31.08 -13.52 8.49
N HIS A 200 31.25 -12.21 8.29
CA HIS A 200 32.51 -11.68 7.81
C HIS A 200 33.54 -11.75 8.94
N MET A 201 34.80 -11.98 8.56
CA MET A 201 35.89 -12.01 9.53
C MET A 201 35.98 -10.64 10.23
N GLY A 202 35.77 -10.63 11.55
CA GLY A 202 35.75 -9.41 12.37
C GLY A 202 34.36 -8.95 12.81
N ASP A 203 33.28 -9.65 12.48
CA ASP A 203 31.96 -9.40 13.09
C ASP A 203 32.01 -9.51 14.62
N LEU A 204 31.17 -8.75 15.32
CA LEU A 204 31.07 -8.82 16.79
C LEU A 204 30.25 -10.02 17.27
N SER A 205 29.34 -10.55 16.45
CA SER A 205 28.44 -11.65 16.83
C SER A 205 29.18 -12.89 17.39
N PRO A 206 30.31 -13.34 16.80
CA PRO A 206 31.08 -14.47 17.34
C PRO A 206 31.77 -14.21 18.68
N PHE A 207 31.88 -12.95 19.13
CA PHE A 207 32.47 -12.61 20.44
C PHE A 207 31.43 -12.62 21.57
N ALA A 208 30.16 -12.90 21.27
CA ALA A 208 29.14 -13.11 22.29
C ALA A 208 29.53 -14.28 23.21
N ARG A 209 29.51 -14.03 24.52
CA ARG A 209 29.92 -15.03 25.52
C ARG A 209 28.94 -16.21 25.51
N ALA A 210 29.49 -17.43 25.62
CA ALA A 210 28.73 -18.68 25.48
C ALA A 210 27.56 -18.80 26.49
N GLU A 211 27.66 -18.16 27.64
CA GLU A 211 26.60 -18.14 28.66
C GLU A 211 25.37 -17.33 28.22
N TYR A 212 25.47 -16.48 27.21
CA TYR A 212 24.33 -15.75 26.65
C TYR A 212 23.77 -16.42 25.39
N LEU A 213 24.41 -17.49 24.91
CA LEU A 213 23.96 -18.28 23.77
C LEU A 213 23.22 -19.52 24.30
N GLU A 214 21.95 -19.70 23.90
CA GLU A 214 21.24 -20.94 24.20
C GLU A 214 21.79 -22.10 23.35
N SER A 215 21.96 -23.28 23.95
CA SER A 215 22.29 -24.51 23.23
C SER A 215 21.04 -25.02 22.48
N SER A 216 20.79 -24.53 21.27
CA SER A 216 19.62 -24.95 20.49
C SER A 216 19.85 -26.33 19.85
N GLU A 217 19.42 -27.41 20.51
CA GLU A 217 19.45 -28.77 19.95
C GLU A 217 18.28 -29.06 18.96
N ASP A 218 17.33 -28.14 18.75
CA ASP A 218 16.06 -28.41 18.04
C ASP A 218 15.63 -27.36 16.97
N CYS A 219 16.57 -26.69 16.29
CA CYS A 219 16.21 -25.79 15.17
C CYS A 219 16.19 -26.55 13.84
N THR A 220 15.07 -27.19 13.53
CA THR A 220 14.73 -27.45 12.12
C THR A 220 14.47 -26.10 11.44
N SER A 221 15.42 -25.65 10.63
CA SER A 221 15.42 -24.36 9.92
C SER A 221 14.28 -24.25 8.91
N LYS A 222 13.04 -24.07 9.39
CA LYS A 222 11.95 -23.60 8.56
C LYS A 222 12.23 -22.13 8.25
N ILE A 223 12.40 -21.82 6.97
CA ILE A 223 12.54 -20.44 6.49
C ILE A 223 11.27 -19.69 6.90
N ASP A 224 11.42 -18.69 7.76
CA ASP A 224 10.35 -17.76 8.08
C ASP A 224 10.20 -16.78 6.91
N LEU A 225 9.08 -16.87 6.20
CA LEU A 225 8.80 -16.03 5.03
C LEU A 225 8.53 -14.57 5.42
N PHE A 226 8.09 -14.32 6.64
CA PHE A 226 7.67 -12.99 7.11
C PHE A 226 8.55 -12.44 8.24
N GLY A 227 9.50 -13.22 8.77
CA GLY A 227 10.36 -12.81 9.88
C GLY A 227 11.06 -11.45 9.69
N THR A 228 11.56 -11.14 8.47
CA THR A 228 12.17 -9.82 8.19
C THR A 228 11.16 -8.69 8.15
N TRP A 229 9.92 -8.96 7.74
CA TRP A 229 8.81 -8.00 7.76
C TRP A 229 8.29 -7.80 9.18
N ASP A 230 8.17 -8.85 9.99
CA ASP A 230 7.82 -8.76 11.42
C ASP A 230 8.89 -7.99 12.20
N ALA A 231 10.16 -8.14 11.82
CA ALA A 231 11.24 -7.32 12.37
C ALA A 231 11.04 -5.83 12.06
N TRP A 232 10.71 -5.51 10.81
CA TRP A 232 10.37 -4.15 10.40
C TRP A 232 9.14 -3.60 11.13
N GLU A 233 8.10 -4.41 11.33
CA GLU A 233 6.90 -4.06 12.10
C GLU A 233 7.23 -3.56 13.51
N ILE A 234 8.09 -4.30 14.21
CA ILE A 234 8.50 -3.96 15.58
C ILE A 234 9.31 -2.67 15.57
N ILE A 235 10.25 -2.53 14.62
CA ILE A 235 11.11 -1.33 14.51
C ILE A 235 10.26 -0.08 14.24
N ARG A 236 9.38 -0.12 13.23
CA ARG A 236 8.54 1.04 12.86
C ARG A 236 7.54 1.40 13.95
N THR A 237 6.99 0.40 14.65
CA THR A 237 6.04 0.60 15.74
C THR A 237 6.72 1.22 16.96
N ALA A 238 7.88 0.71 17.39
CA ALA A 238 8.67 1.29 18.48
C ALA A 238 9.10 2.74 18.17
N CYS A 239 9.41 3.02 16.90
CA CYS A 239 9.72 4.37 16.42
C CYS A 239 8.49 5.23 16.12
N LYS A 240 7.27 4.78 16.47
CA LYS A 240 6.00 5.51 16.29
C LYS A 240 5.76 5.98 14.85
N HIS A 241 6.13 5.15 13.87
CA HIS A 241 5.92 5.43 12.44
C HIS A 241 6.56 6.75 11.99
N HIS A 242 7.76 7.03 12.50
CA HIS A 242 8.49 8.27 12.21
C HIS A 242 8.70 8.45 10.69
N SER A 243 8.34 9.61 10.13
CA SER A 243 8.37 9.87 8.67
C SER A 243 9.76 9.76 8.01
N ARG A 244 10.83 10.03 8.77
CA ARG A 244 12.23 9.84 8.37
C ARG A 244 12.74 8.39 8.40
N LEU A 245 11.96 7.44 8.90
CA LEU A 245 12.34 6.04 8.98
C LEU A 245 11.77 5.28 7.77
N LEU A 246 12.65 4.81 6.90
CA LEU A 246 12.33 4.23 5.59
C LEU A 246 13.02 2.86 5.44
N VAL A 247 12.61 2.11 4.42
CA VAL A 247 13.18 0.79 4.11
C VAL A 247 14.11 0.89 2.91
N ALA A 248 15.29 0.29 3.04
CA ALA A 248 16.12 -0.14 1.91
C ALA A 248 15.93 -1.65 1.72
N LEU A 249 15.24 -2.04 0.66
CA LEU A 249 14.85 -3.43 0.44
C LEU A 249 15.84 -4.12 -0.50
N ALA A 250 16.49 -5.17 -0.01
CA ALA A 250 17.33 -6.04 -0.82
C ALA A 250 16.50 -7.02 -1.63
N ILE A 251 16.66 -6.92 -2.95
CA ILE A 251 15.99 -7.79 -3.91
C ILE A 251 16.78 -9.09 -4.03
N PRO A 252 16.22 -10.22 -3.56
CA PRO A 252 16.94 -11.49 -3.58
C PRO A 252 17.08 -12.00 -5.01
N LYS A 253 18.08 -12.86 -5.24
CA LYS A 253 18.28 -13.55 -6.53
C LYS A 253 17.04 -14.33 -6.99
N TYR A 254 16.31 -14.91 -6.03
CA TYR A 254 15.05 -15.61 -6.26
C TYR A 254 13.94 -14.88 -5.51
N LEU A 255 12.99 -14.32 -6.25
CA LEU A 255 11.88 -13.60 -5.66
C LEU A 255 10.99 -14.52 -4.81
N PRO A 256 10.49 -14.03 -3.67
CA PRO A 256 9.62 -14.80 -2.79
C PRO A 256 8.22 -14.97 -3.39
N ILE A 257 7.33 -15.67 -2.68
CA ILE A 257 5.92 -15.76 -3.06
C ILE A 257 5.26 -14.38 -3.12
N LEU A 258 4.20 -14.26 -3.93
CA LEU A 258 3.51 -13.00 -4.21
C LEU A 258 3.09 -12.24 -2.94
N GLN A 259 2.62 -12.95 -1.92
CA GLN A 259 2.15 -12.38 -0.66
C GLN A 259 3.26 -11.61 0.09
N VAL A 260 4.49 -12.13 0.09
CA VAL A 260 5.64 -11.43 0.69
C VAL A 260 5.97 -10.18 -0.12
N GLN A 261 5.90 -10.26 -1.46
CA GLN A 261 6.16 -9.12 -2.34
C GLN A 261 5.12 -8.01 -2.16
N THR A 262 3.82 -8.34 -2.01
CA THR A 262 2.76 -7.33 -1.84
C THR A 262 2.83 -6.65 -0.48
N ARG A 263 3.22 -7.37 0.58
CA ARG A 263 3.50 -6.77 1.90
C ARG A 263 4.56 -5.68 1.81
N TRP A 264 5.74 -6.01 1.29
CA TRP A 264 6.82 -5.04 1.11
C TRP A 264 6.46 -3.89 0.16
N TYR A 265 5.61 -4.12 -0.83
CA TYR A 265 5.13 -3.06 -1.72
C TYR A 265 4.29 -1.99 -0.99
N SER A 266 3.58 -2.37 0.07
CA SER A 266 2.80 -1.43 0.90
C SER A 266 3.65 -0.62 1.89
N GLU A 267 4.90 -1.03 2.13
CA GLU A 267 5.82 -0.40 3.09
C GLU A 267 6.54 0.84 2.52
N PRO A 268 7.07 1.75 3.37
CA PRO A 268 7.84 2.94 2.96
C PRO A 268 9.24 2.59 2.42
N VAL A 269 9.28 1.81 1.35
CA VAL A 269 10.49 1.46 0.60
C VAL A 269 10.94 2.67 -0.21
N HIS A 270 12.15 3.15 0.09
CA HIS A 270 12.79 4.27 -0.61
C HIS A 270 14.01 3.82 -1.44
N LEU A 271 14.63 2.69 -1.09
CA LEU A 271 15.77 2.13 -1.82
C LEU A 271 15.48 0.66 -2.18
N LEU A 272 15.78 0.28 -3.42
CA LEU A 272 15.84 -1.10 -3.88
C LEU A 272 17.30 -1.45 -4.14
N THR A 273 17.87 -2.33 -3.34
CA THR A 273 19.25 -2.78 -3.51
C THR A 273 19.26 -4.07 -4.34
N ILE A 274 20.06 -4.10 -5.41
CA ILE A 274 20.13 -5.21 -6.35
C ILE A 274 21.59 -5.63 -6.47
N ASP A 275 21.89 -6.81 -5.96
CA ASP A 275 23.21 -7.41 -6.01
C ASP A 275 23.58 -7.89 -7.43
N GLY A 276 24.86 -7.84 -7.77
CA GLY A 276 25.38 -8.35 -9.04
C GLY A 276 25.00 -9.81 -9.31
N THR A 277 24.87 -10.64 -8.26
CA THR A 277 24.47 -12.05 -8.36
C THR A 277 22.99 -12.27 -8.70
N THR A 278 22.14 -11.25 -8.54
CA THR A 278 20.72 -11.27 -8.93
C THR A 278 20.55 -11.23 -10.46
N PHE A 279 21.54 -10.72 -11.19
CA PHE A 279 21.52 -10.67 -12.65
C PHE A 279 21.88 -12.04 -13.27
N ILE A 280 21.13 -12.41 -14.30
CA ILE A 280 21.41 -13.58 -15.13
C ILE A 280 22.02 -13.16 -16.45
N LYS A 281 22.89 -13.98 -17.05
CA LYS A 281 23.46 -13.69 -18.38
C LYS A 281 22.50 -14.10 -19.48
N ASN A 282 22.24 -13.21 -20.43
CA ASN A 282 21.49 -13.55 -21.64
C ASN A 282 22.34 -14.38 -22.62
N GLN A 283 21.75 -14.79 -23.76
CA GLN A 283 22.46 -15.56 -24.81
C GLN A 283 23.69 -14.86 -25.38
N LYS A 284 23.76 -13.52 -25.29
CA LYS A 284 24.89 -12.70 -25.74
C LYS A 284 25.90 -12.43 -24.61
N GLY A 285 25.67 -12.94 -23.40
CA GLY A 285 26.53 -12.78 -22.23
C GLY A 285 26.32 -11.51 -21.41
N TYR A 286 25.34 -10.65 -21.75
CA TYR A 286 25.04 -9.43 -20.99
C TYR A 286 24.16 -9.72 -19.76
N PRO A 287 24.36 -9.00 -18.64
CA PRO A 287 23.51 -9.14 -17.46
C PRO A 287 22.10 -8.63 -17.74
N VAL A 288 21.10 -9.41 -17.34
CA VAL A 288 19.68 -9.07 -17.43
C VAL A 288 18.96 -9.59 -16.19
N LEU A 289 17.86 -8.94 -15.81
CA LEU A 289 16.97 -9.45 -14.76
C LEU A 289 15.91 -10.39 -15.35
N SER A 290 15.39 -11.30 -14.54
CA SER A 290 14.29 -12.17 -14.94
C SER A 290 13.00 -11.36 -15.18
N LYS A 291 12.01 -11.95 -15.87
CA LYS A 291 10.73 -11.28 -16.13
C LYS A 291 9.97 -10.92 -14.85
N ALA A 292 10.08 -11.75 -13.81
CA ALA A 292 9.46 -11.48 -12.51
C ALA A 292 10.09 -10.25 -11.83
N HIS A 293 11.43 -10.12 -11.85
CA HIS A 293 12.13 -8.94 -11.36
C HIS A 293 11.78 -7.67 -12.16
N GLN A 294 11.73 -7.77 -13.49
CA GLN A 294 11.31 -6.64 -14.34
C GLN A 294 9.90 -6.17 -13.97
N ALA A 295 8.96 -7.09 -13.75
CA ALA A 295 7.59 -6.76 -13.36
C ALA A 295 7.52 -6.11 -11.98
N LEU A 296 8.25 -6.65 -10.99
CA LEU A 296 8.33 -6.10 -9.64
C LEU A 296 8.89 -4.67 -9.64
N ILE A 297 10.01 -4.44 -10.33
CA ILE A 297 10.63 -3.12 -10.46
C ILE A 297 9.65 -2.17 -11.15
N SER A 298 9.02 -2.59 -12.25
CA SER A 298 8.04 -1.75 -12.94
C SER A 298 6.87 -1.37 -12.03
N LYS A 299 6.42 -2.28 -11.16
CA LYS A 299 5.38 -1.99 -10.16
C LYS A 299 5.85 -0.95 -9.13
N PHE A 300 7.04 -1.10 -8.55
CA PHE A 300 7.60 -0.09 -7.63
C PHE A 300 7.79 1.28 -8.28
N MET A 301 8.18 1.32 -9.55
CA MET A 301 8.39 2.57 -10.31
C MET A 301 7.09 3.28 -10.68
N ARG A 302 5.92 2.66 -10.41
CA ARG A 302 4.61 3.29 -10.55
C ARG A 302 4.17 4.03 -9.29
N LEU A 303 4.82 3.83 -8.14
CA LEU A 303 4.50 4.53 -6.89
C LEU A 303 4.63 6.05 -7.05
N ARG A 304 3.91 6.80 -6.20
CA ARG A 304 3.99 8.27 -6.15
C ARG A 304 5.44 8.74 -6.00
N THR A 305 6.14 8.13 -5.07
CA THR A 305 7.56 8.31 -4.82
C THR A 305 8.26 7.00 -5.20
N PRO A 306 8.74 6.87 -6.45
CA PRO A 306 9.42 5.65 -6.87
C PRO A 306 10.71 5.49 -6.07
N PRO A 307 11.02 4.27 -5.58
CA PRO A 307 12.25 4.04 -4.84
C PRO A 307 13.46 4.21 -5.76
N TRP A 308 14.57 4.63 -5.19
CA TRP A 308 15.85 4.66 -5.86
C TRP A 308 16.41 3.25 -5.97
N ILE A 309 17.27 3.01 -6.96
CA ILE A 309 17.89 1.70 -7.19
C ILE A 309 19.36 1.82 -6.79
N LEU A 310 19.86 0.88 -6.00
CA LEU A 310 21.27 0.78 -5.66
C LEU A 310 21.82 -0.52 -6.25
N LEU A 311 22.81 -0.40 -7.15
CA LEU A 311 23.49 -1.56 -7.71
C LEU A 311 24.66 -1.94 -6.80
N CYS A 312 24.57 -3.10 -6.17
CA CYS A 312 25.56 -3.59 -5.21
C CYS A 312 26.56 -4.52 -5.88
N ASP A 313 27.84 -4.25 -5.66
CA ASP A 313 28.96 -5.13 -6.05
C ASP A 313 28.97 -5.51 -7.55
N VAL A 314 28.57 -4.56 -8.41
CA VAL A 314 28.50 -4.73 -9.88
C VAL A 314 29.79 -4.39 -10.63
N GLY A 315 30.89 -4.13 -9.90
CA GLY A 315 32.20 -3.72 -10.41
C GLY A 315 32.58 -2.29 -10.01
N PRO A 316 33.87 -1.92 -10.17
CA PRO A 316 34.38 -0.60 -9.80
C PRO A 316 33.88 0.49 -10.76
N ILE A 317 33.96 1.74 -10.32
CA ILE A 317 33.66 2.91 -11.15
C ILE A 317 34.73 3.03 -12.26
N PRO A 318 34.34 3.12 -13.55
CA PRO A 318 35.30 3.24 -14.64
C PRO A 318 36.22 4.46 -14.49
N GLY A 319 37.52 4.26 -14.75
CA GLY A 319 38.52 5.32 -14.64
C GLY A 319 38.98 5.65 -13.21
N LEU A 320 38.49 4.90 -12.21
CA LEU A 320 38.97 4.93 -10.82
C LEU A 320 40.08 3.90 -10.55
N GLU A 321 40.56 3.20 -11.58
CA GLU A 321 41.65 2.24 -11.46
C GLU A 321 42.89 2.91 -10.85
N VAL A 322 43.52 2.18 -9.92
CA VAL A 322 44.79 2.54 -9.31
C VAL A 322 45.80 2.65 -10.44
N ASP A 323 46.51 3.78 -10.55
CA ASP A 323 47.74 3.84 -11.35
C ASP A 323 48.59 2.63 -10.91
N ASP A 324 48.78 1.64 -11.80
CA ASP A 324 49.63 0.49 -11.53
C ASP A 324 50.93 1.00 -10.90
N GLU A 325 51.17 0.60 -9.66
CA GLU A 325 52.46 0.75 -8.98
C GLU A 325 53.55 0.33 -9.99
N PRO A 326 54.52 1.21 -10.31
CA PRO A 326 55.56 0.86 -11.25
C PRO A 326 56.32 -0.33 -10.67
N GLN A 327 56.26 -1.48 -11.36
CA GLN A 327 57.09 -2.63 -11.01
C GLN A 327 58.53 -2.14 -10.77
N PRO A 328 59.15 -2.43 -9.60
CA PRO A 328 60.53 -2.06 -9.35
C PRO A 328 61.42 -2.93 -10.24
N GLY A 329 61.74 -2.44 -11.44
CA GLY A 329 62.59 -3.18 -12.39
C GLY A 329 62.57 -2.73 -13.85
N ALA A 330 61.67 -1.84 -14.28
CA ALA A 330 61.65 -1.38 -15.67
C ALA A 330 62.51 -0.12 -15.86
N SER A 331 63.65 -0.26 -16.54
CA SER A 331 64.53 0.84 -16.94
C SER A 331 63.82 1.89 -17.81
N PRO A 332 64.05 3.20 -17.60
CA PRO A 332 63.32 4.27 -18.28
C PRO A 332 63.92 4.61 -19.66
N ALA A 333 63.95 3.67 -20.59
CA ALA A 333 64.55 3.90 -21.92
C ALA A 333 63.72 3.53 -23.16
N ASP A 334 62.56 2.86 -23.05
CA ASP A 334 61.75 2.48 -24.23
C ASP A 334 60.32 3.03 -24.17
N LYS A 335 60.17 4.36 -24.24
CA LYS A 335 58.86 5.05 -24.38
C LYS A 335 58.71 5.77 -25.72
N THR A 336 59.16 5.16 -26.82
CA THR A 336 58.87 5.65 -28.18
C THR A 336 58.62 4.51 -29.18
N GLU A 337 57.67 3.64 -28.89
CA GLU A 337 57.04 2.82 -29.95
C GLU A 337 55.54 3.11 -30.00
N PHE A 338 55.12 3.77 -31.08
CA PHE A 338 53.70 3.90 -31.42
C PHE A 338 53.12 2.50 -31.70
N PRO A 339 51.94 2.14 -31.19
CA PRO A 339 51.38 0.82 -31.40
C PRO A 339 51.06 0.61 -32.88
N THR A 340 51.46 -0.54 -33.41
CA THR A 340 51.25 -0.92 -34.81
C THR A 340 49.74 -1.08 -35.08
N ILE A 341 49.29 -0.76 -36.30
CA ILE A 341 47.89 -0.90 -36.76
C ILE A 341 47.32 -2.33 -36.50
N ALA A 342 48.18 -3.35 -36.47
CA ALA A 342 47.80 -4.72 -36.15
C ALA A 342 47.47 -4.97 -34.65
N GLN A 343 48.08 -4.21 -33.72
CA GLN A 343 47.78 -4.27 -32.28
C GLN A 343 46.52 -3.48 -31.93
N THR A 344 46.25 -2.37 -32.64
CA THR A 344 44.96 -1.65 -32.55
C THR A 344 43.81 -2.46 -33.17
N MET A 345 44.07 -3.27 -34.20
CA MET A 345 43.07 -4.16 -34.81
C MET A 345 42.76 -5.41 -33.96
N SER A 346 43.68 -5.90 -33.12
CA SER A 346 43.42 -7.03 -32.22
C SER A 346 42.72 -6.65 -30.91
N GLN A 347 42.86 -5.39 -30.46
CA GLN A 347 42.07 -4.81 -29.36
C GLN A 347 40.64 -4.41 -29.79
N ALA A 348 40.34 -4.39 -31.08
CA ALA A 348 39.00 -4.13 -31.61
C ALA A 348 38.00 -5.32 -31.44
N LYS A 349 38.39 -6.40 -30.75
CA LYS A 349 37.48 -7.51 -30.43
C LYS A 349 36.85 -7.31 -29.04
N LYS A 350 35.60 -6.79 -29.09
CA LYS A 350 34.65 -6.45 -28.02
C LYS A 350 34.88 -5.07 -27.38
N HIS A 351 34.21 -4.05 -27.94
CA HIS A 351 33.69 -2.93 -27.15
C HIS A 351 32.83 -3.54 -26.03
N GLN A 352 33.43 -3.79 -24.87
CA GLN A 352 32.74 -4.29 -23.70
C GLN A 352 32.31 -3.08 -22.91
N ASP A 353 30.99 -2.89 -22.78
CA ASP A 353 30.39 -1.85 -21.97
C ASP A 353 31.01 -1.86 -20.56
N PRO A 354 31.59 -0.74 -20.08
CA PRO A 354 32.27 -0.69 -18.79
C PRO A 354 31.29 -0.77 -17.62
N THR A 355 30.01 -0.47 -17.83
CA THR A 355 28.96 -0.49 -16.80
C THR A 355 27.73 -1.30 -17.26
N PRO A 356 27.89 -2.61 -17.56
CA PRO A 356 26.87 -3.38 -18.26
C PRO A 356 25.57 -3.53 -17.46
N HIS A 357 25.65 -3.59 -16.12
CA HIS A 357 24.49 -3.65 -15.24
C HIS A 357 23.70 -2.33 -15.26
N LEU A 358 24.38 -1.19 -15.18
CA LEU A 358 23.77 0.14 -15.25
C LEU A 358 23.11 0.35 -16.62
N SER A 359 23.81 0.05 -17.71
CA SER A 359 23.26 0.15 -19.06
C SER A 359 22.01 -0.69 -19.25
N TYR A 360 21.96 -1.90 -18.68
CA TYR A 360 20.74 -2.71 -18.67
C TYR A 360 19.60 -2.02 -17.90
N MET A 361 19.86 -1.46 -16.72
CA MET A 361 18.84 -0.78 -15.92
C MET A 361 18.32 0.50 -16.61
N ARG A 362 19.19 1.27 -17.26
CA ARG A 362 18.81 2.41 -18.10
C ARG A 362 17.98 1.97 -19.32
N ASN A 363 18.29 0.81 -19.91
CA ASN A 363 17.45 0.23 -20.96
C ASN A 363 16.07 -0.21 -20.43
N LEU A 364 16.02 -0.76 -19.21
CA LEU A 364 14.77 -1.14 -18.55
C LEU A 364 13.88 0.07 -18.24
N GLN A 365 14.47 1.21 -17.87
CA GLN A 365 13.78 2.50 -17.71
C GLN A 365 13.09 2.94 -19.00
N GLN A 366 13.80 2.89 -20.14
CA GLN A 366 13.24 3.26 -21.44
C GLN A 366 12.12 2.33 -21.92
N ARG A 367 12.07 1.10 -21.38
CA ARG A 367 11.11 0.06 -21.76
C ARG A 367 9.98 -0.11 -20.75
N GLN A 368 9.79 0.86 -19.85
CA GLN A 368 8.67 0.84 -18.92
C GLN A 368 7.34 0.85 -19.70
N PRO A 369 6.33 0.07 -19.26
CA PRO A 369 5.02 0.09 -19.90
C PRO A 369 4.43 1.51 -19.81
N PRO A 370 3.65 1.96 -20.82
CA PRO A 370 2.98 3.26 -20.76
C PRO A 370 1.90 3.28 -19.67
N ARG A 371 1.60 4.47 -19.14
CA ARG A 371 0.49 4.64 -18.18
C ARG A 371 -0.86 4.53 -18.88
N THR A 372 -1.80 3.87 -18.22
CA THR A 372 -3.22 3.85 -18.59
C THR A 372 -3.85 5.23 -18.39
N PRO A 373 -5.01 5.53 -19.01
CA PRO A 373 -5.67 6.83 -18.84
C PRO A 373 -5.97 7.20 -17.38
N ILE A 374 -6.37 6.22 -16.57
CA ILE A 374 -6.66 6.44 -15.13
C ILE A 374 -5.40 6.75 -14.34
N GLU A 375 -4.27 6.09 -14.64
CA GLU A 375 -2.99 6.37 -13.98
C GLU A 375 -2.45 7.75 -14.35
N ARG A 376 -2.64 8.18 -15.60
CA ARG A 376 -2.27 9.54 -16.03
C ARG A 376 -3.12 10.59 -15.32
N PHE A 377 -4.43 10.41 -15.29
CA PHE A 377 -5.36 11.30 -14.59
C PHE A 377 -5.05 11.39 -13.09
N GLY A 378 -4.76 10.25 -12.47
CA GLY A 378 -4.46 10.17 -11.04
C GLY A 378 -3.04 10.59 -10.65
N THR A 379 -2.17 10.96 -11.60
CA THR A 379 -0.78 11.34 -11.28
C THR A 379 -0.74 12.49 -10.27
N GLY A 380 -0.06 12.28 -9.14
CA GLY A 380 0.01 13.22 -8.01
C GLY A 380 -1.03 12.96 -6.91
N TYR A 381 -2.10 12.22 -7.21
CA TYR A 381 -3.16 11.87 -6.26
C TYR A 381 -2.99 10.47 -5.63
N GLN A 382 -2.01 9.68 -6.09
CA GLN A 382 -1.67 8.40 -5.47
C GLN A 382 -1.38 8.59 -3.98
N ASP A 383 -2.07 7.82 -3.14
CA ASP A 383 -1.96 7.85 -1.68
C ASP A 383 -2.10 9.26 -1.07
N TYR A 384 -2.77 10.19 -1.76
CA TYR A 384 -3.02 11.54 -1.28
C TYR A 384 -4.34 11.60 -0.52
N LEU A 385 -4.30 12.01 0.75
CA LEU A 385 -5.48 12.13 1.61
C LEU A 385 -6.28 13.40 1.26
N GLN A 386 -7.53 13.23 0.81
CA GLN A 386 -8.46 14.32 0.53
C GLN A 386 -9.70 14.20 1.40
N ALA A 387 -10.19 15.34 1.91
CA ALA A 387 -11.49 15.36 2.55
C ALA A 387 -12.60 15.08 1.51
N PRO A 388 -13.61 14.26 1.83
CA PRO A 388 -14.78 14.07 0.98
C PRO A 388 -15.48 15.40 0.72
N LEU A 389 -16.04 15.56 -0.49
CA LEU A 389 -16.81 16.76 -0.82
C LEU A 389 -18.14 16.76 -0.05
N GLN A 390 -18.65 17.96 0.25
CA GLN A 390 -19.98 18.15 0.85
C GLN A 390 -20.82 19.12 0.02
N PRO A 391 -21.29 18.73 -1.20
CA PRO A 391 -21.98 19.65 -2.11
C PRO A 391 -23.30 20.19 -1.58
N LEU A 392 -23.94 19.48 -0.63
CA LEU A 392 -25.16 19.94 0.01
C LEU A 392 -24.93 21.18 0.90
N THR A 393 -23.82 21.19 1.64
CA THR A 393 -23.49 22.27 2.56
C THR A 393 -22.70 23.38 1.87
N VAL A 394 -21.76 23.03 0.99
CA VAL A 394 -20.84 23.97 0.34
C VAL A 394 -21.14 24.08 -1.15
N ASN A 395 -21.21 25.31 -1.66
CA ASN A 395 -21.31 25.54 -3.09
C ASN A 395 -19.97 25.23 -3.76
N LEU A 396 -19.97 24.26 -4.67
CA LEU A 396 -18.76 23.86 -5.38
C LEU A 396 -18.27 24.96 -6.32
N GLU A 397 -16.94 25.02 -6.48
CA GLU A 397 -16.28 25.88 -7.44
C GLU A 397 -16.35 25.33 -8.86
N SER A 398 -16.17 26.21 -9.85
CA SER A 398 -16.24 25.82 -11.27
C SER A 398 -15.22 24.74 -11.65
N ILE A 399 -14.02 24.78 -11.05
CA ILE A 399 -12.97 23.80 -11.33
C ILE A 399 -13.37 22.39 -10.88
N THR A 400 -14.11 22.26 -9.76
CA THR A 400 -14.61 20.97 -9.26
C THR A 400 -15.58 20.34 -10.25
N TYR A 401 -16.52 21.12 -10.80
CA TYR A 401 -17.42 20.64 -11.85
C TYR A 401 -16.67 20.25 -13.12
N GLU A 402 -15.62 20.99 -13.50
CA GLU A 402 -14.81 20.66 -14.67
C GLU A 402 -14.11 19.30 -14.53
N VAL A 403 -13.62 18.99 -13.33
CA VAL A 403 -13.04 17.67 -13.04
C VAL A 403 -14.09 16.57 -13.20
N PHE A 404 -15.32 16.77 -12.71
CA PHE A 404 -16.41 15.81 -12.89
C PHE A 404 -16.77 15.60 -14.37
N GLU A 405 -16.76 16.67 -15.15
CA GLU A 405 -17.13 16.67 -16.57
C GLU A 405 -16.08 16.00 -17.47
N LYS A 406 -14.85 15.82 -16.98
CA LYS A 406 -13.79 15.08 -17.67
C LYS A 406 -14.01 13.57 -17.70
N ASP A 407 -15.00 13.02 -16.99
CA ASP A 407 -15.40 11.62 -17.11
C ASP A 407 -16.45 11.43 -18.22
N PRO A 408 -16.06 11.02 -19.45
CA PRO A 408 -17.02 10.82 -20.53
C PRO A 408 -17.89 9.57 -20.31
N ILE A 409 -17.42 8.60 -19.53
CA ILE A 409 -18.08 7.31 -19.33
C ILE A 409 -19.33 7.55 -18.47
N LYS A 410 -19.19 8.25 -17.34
CA LYS A 410 -20.31 8.58 -16.44
C LYS A 410 -21.51 9.14 -17.21
N TYR A 411 -21.32 10.22 -17.96
CA TYR A 411 -22.43 10.88 -18.67
C TYR A 411 -23.00 10.04 -19.82
N ALA A 412 -22.19 9.20 -20.47
CA ALA A 412 -22.68 8.27 -21.49
C ALA A 412 -23.58 7.18 -20.89
N TRP A 413 -23.27 6.69 -19.69
CA TRP A 413 -24.13 5.73 -18.99
C TRP A 413 -25.45 6.35 -18.53
N TYR A 414 -25.44 7.59 -18.03
CA TYR A 414 -26.67 8.31 -17.72
C TYR A 414 -27.54 8.53 -18.97
N GLU A 415 -26.95 8.95 -20.10
CA GLU A 415 -27.67 9.12 -21.38
C GLU A 415 -28.37 7.82 -21.80
N ARG A 416 -27.66 6.69 -21.74
CA ARG A 416 -28.23 5.36 -22.04
C ARG A 416 -29.34 4.94 -21.08
N ALA A 417 -29.18 5.21 -19.78
CA ALA A 417 -30.18 4.88 -18.77
C ALA A 417 -31.48 5.67 -19.01
N VAL A 418 -31.36 6.96 -19.33
CA VAL A 418 -32.50 7.82 -19.69
C VAL A 418 -33.16 7.35 -20.99
N ALA A 419 -32.38 7.08 -22.04
CA ALA A 419 -32.91 6.60 -23.31
C ALA A 419 -33.69 5.29 -23.13
N LYS A 420 -33.17 4.36 -22.32
CA LYS A 420 -33.87 3.12 -21.98
C LYS A 420 -35.16 3.39 -21.20
N ALA A 421 -35.14 4.28 -20.20
CA ALA A 421 -36.33 4.63 -19.43
C ALA A 421 -37.44 5.26 -20.29
N LEU A 422 -37.07 6.09 -21.27
CA LEU A 422 -38.00 6.70 -22.23
C LEU A 422 -38.60 5.65 -23.19
N ASN A 423 -37.77 4.77 -23.75
CA ASN A 423 -38.24 3.66 -24.59
C ASN A 423 -39.19 2.74 -23.83
N ASP A 424 -38.84 2.35 -22.61
CA ASP A 424 -39.68 1.52 -21.74
C ASP A 424 -41.02 2.23 -21.43
N TRP A 425 -41.04 3.57 -21.36
CA TRP A 425 -42.25 4.35 -21.14
C TRP A 425 -43.24 4.21 -22.30
N VAL A 426 -42.74 4.32 -23.53
CA VAL A 426 -43.55 4.20 -24.75
C VAL A 426 -43.95 2.75 -25.02
N GLU A 427 -43.01 1.81 -24.92
CA GLU A 427 -43.25 0.38 -25.18
C GLU A 427 -44.33 -0.19 -24.25
N GLN A 428 -44.29 0.19 -22.98
CA GLN A 428 -45.25 -0.26 -21.96
C GLN A 428 -46.51 0.63 -21.89
N LYS A 429 -46.61 1.66 -22.74
CA LYS A 429 -47.74 2.62 -22.78
C LYS A 429 -48.06 3.21 -21.40
N LYS A 430 -47.02 3.57 -20.65
CA LYS A 430 -47.18 4.16 -19.31
C LYS A 430 -47.85 5.53 -19.43
N PRO A 431 -48.78 5.88 -18.51
CA PRO A 431 -49.40 7.20 -18.50
C PRO A 431 -48.35 8.28 -18.23
N THR A 432 -48.52 9.44 -18.85
CA THR A 432 -47.61 10.59 -18.70
C THR A 432 -48.22 11.68 -17.83
N SER A 433 -47.39 12.38 -17.07
CA SER A 433 -47.80 13.48 -16.20
C SER A 433 -47.80 14.85 -16.91
N GLY A 434 -47.25 14.92 -18.13
CA GLY A 434 -47.09 16.14 -18.92
C GLY A 434 -48.34 16.53 -19.71
N PRO A 435 -48.41 17.78 -20.23
CA PRO A 435 -49.44 18.14 -21.18
C PRO A 435 -49.16 17.43 -22.51
N ASP A 436 -50.20 17.27 -23.34
CA ASP A 436 -50.05 16.73 -24.70
C ASP A 436 -49.38 15.34 -24.78
N GLY A 437 -49.39 14.58 -23.69
CA GLY A 437 -48.77 13.25 -23.62
C GLY A 437 -47.25 13.25 -23.43
N LYS A 438 -46.64 14.37 -23.05
CA LYS A 438 -45.18 14.46 -22.81
C LYS A 438 -44.76 13.80 -21.49
N VAL A 439 -43.62 13.14 -21.48
CA VAL A 439 -43.03 12.57 -20.25
C VAL A 439 -42.39 13.68 -19.43
N VAL A 440 -42.76 13.83 -18.15
CA VAL A 440 -42.17 14.86 -17.28
C VAL A 440 -40.85 14.36 -16.71
N VAL A 441 -39.75 15.01 -17.08
CA VAL A 441 -38.40 14.63 -16.66
C VAL A 441 -37.79 15.74 -15.80
N ALA A 442 -37.25 15.38 -14.62
CA ALA A 442 -36.60 16.33 -13.74
C ALA A 442 -35.15 15.94 -13.46
N VAL A 443 -34.21 16.85 -13.71
CA VAL A 443 -32.81 16.74 -13.27
C VAL A 443 -32.65 17.55 -11.98
N VAL A 444 -32.37 16.88 -10.85
CA VAL A 444 -32.19 17.51 -9.54
C VAL A 444 -30.71 17.49 -9.13
N GLY A 445 -30.18 18.65 -8.74
CA GLY A 445 -28.73 18.84 -8.56
C GLY A 445 -28.01 18.90 -9.91
N ALA A 446 -28.47 19.79 -10.80
CA ALA A 446 -28.02 19.82 -12.19
C ALA A 446 -26.57 20.27 -12.41
N GLY A 447 -25.94 20.90 -11.42
CA GLY A 447 -24.59 21.46 -11.52
C GLY A 447 -24.50 22.43 -12.69
N ARG A 448 -23.50 22.25 -13.57
CA ARG A 448 -23.34 23.04 -14.79
C ARG A 448 -24.16 22.53 -15.99
N GLY A 449 -25.03 21.53 -15.79
CA GLY A 449 -25.95 21.03 -16.80
C GLY A 449 -25.48 19.91 -17.74
N PRO A 450 -24.42 19.12 -17.48
CA PRO A 450 -24.06 18.03 -18.38
C PRO A 450 -25.18 16.98 -18.47
N LEU A 451 -25.82 16.60 -17.35
CA LEU A 451 -26.94 15.66 -17.36
C LEU A 451 -28.18 16.20 -18.09
N VAL A 452 -28.46 17.50 -17.98
CA VAL A 452 -29.55 18.15 -18.73
C VAL A 452 -29.33 17.98 -20.22
N THR A 453 -28.11 18.25 -20.69
CA THR A 453 -27.73 18.09 -22.10
C THR A 453 -27.84 16.63 -22.56
N ARG A 454 -27.40 15.68 -21.72
CA ARG A 454 -27.49 14.24 -22.01
C ARG A 454 -28.93 13.75 -22.08
N THR A 455 -29.80 14.20 -21.19
CA THR A 455 -31.23 13.84 -21.20
C THR A 455 -31.95 14.39 -22.43
N LEU A 456 -31.67 15.64 -22.85
CA LEU A 456 -32.22 16.20 -24.09
C LEU A 456 -31.78 15.40 -25.32
N ARG A 457 -30.51 14.96 -25.35
CA ARG A 457 -30.01 14.07 -26.42
C ARG A 457 -30.70 12.72 -26.41
N ALA A 458 -30.88 12.10 -25.24
CA ALA A 458 -31.60 10.84 -25.11
C ALA A 458 -33.07 10.94 -25.59
N SER A 459 -33.75 12.05 -25.29
CA SER A 459 -35.10 12.33 -25.83
C SER A 459 -35.09 12.45 -27.36
N ALA A 460 -34.15 13.21 -27.92
CA ALA A 460 -34.02 13.34 -29.37
C ALA A 460 -33.66 12.02 -30.07
N GLU A 461 -32.82 11.18 -29.46
CA GLU A 461 -32.43 9.86 -29.99
C GLU A 461 -33.60 8.87 -29.98
N THR A 462 -34.38 8.87 -28.89
CA THR A 462 -35.54 7.98 -28.74
C THR A 462 -36.79 8.46 -29.48
N GLY A 463 -36.86 9.74 -29.84
CA GLY A 463 -38.04 10.37 -30.43
C GLY A 463 -39.20 10.57 -29.44
N VAL A 464 -38.92 10.47 -28.13
CA VAL A 464 -39.93 10.66 -27.07
C VAL A 464 -39.91 12.10 -26.60
N ASP A 465 -41.03 12.81 -26.75
CA ASP A 465 -41.16 14.19 -26.30
C ASP A 465 -41.20 14.28 -24.77
N ILE A 466 -40.36 15.16 -24.22
CA ILE A 466 -40.25 15.39 -22.77
C ILE A 466 -40.59 16.82 -22.38
N GLU A 467 -41.09 16.99 -21.17
CA GLU A 467 -41.12 18.27 -20.46
C GLU A 467 -39.99 18.29 -19.43
N MET A 468 -38.95 19.09 -19.69
CA MET A 468 -37.73 19.11 -18.89
C MET A 468 -37.81 20.13 -17.74
N TRP A 469 -37.53 19.66 -16.54
CA TRP A 469 -37.38 20.46 -15.31
C TRP A 469 -35.95 20.33 -14.76
N VAL A 470 -35.34 21.44 -14.37
CA VAL A 470 -33.94 21.48 -13.92
C VAL A 470 -33.87 22.21 -12.58
N VAL A 471 -33.46 21.51 -11.53
CA VAL A 471 -33.40 22.03 -10.16
C VAL A 471 -31.95 22.12 -9.70
N GLU A 472 -31.53 23.31 -9.27
CA GLU A 472 -30.19 23.55 -8.74
C GLU A 472 -30.23 24.59 -7.61
N LYS A 473 -29.54 24.32 -6.50
CA LYS A 473 -29.49 25.23 -5.35
C LYS A 473 -28.34 26.23 -5.45
N ASN A 474 -27.21 25.82 -6.04
CA ASN A 474 -26.00 26.63 -6.14
C ASN A 474 -26.28 27.83 -7.06
N PRO A 475 -26.31 29.06 -6.52
CA PRO A 475 -26.67 30.24 -7.30
C PRO A 475 -25.70 30.49 -8.46
N ASN A 476 -24.43 30.11 -8.30
CA ASN A 476 -23.40 30.34 -9.32
C ASN A 476 -23.59 29.39 -10.51
N ALA A 477 -23.83 28.11 -10.23
CA ALA A 477 -24.15 27.12 -11.26
C ALA A 477 -25.47 27.45 -11.97
N PHE A 478 -26.46 27.95 -11.23
CA PHE A 478 -27.76 28.34 -11.80
C PHE A 478 -27.66 29.45 -12.86
N VAL A 479 -26.78 30.44 -12.67
CA VAL A 479 -26.55 31.49 -13.69
C VAL A 479 -26.04 30.89 -15.01
N LEU A 480 -25.21 29.84 -14.93
CA LEU A 480 -24.74 29.14 -16.13
C LEU A 480 -25.87 28.33 -16.80
N LEU A 481 -26.72 27.66 -16.00
CA LEU A 481 -27.89 26.94 -16.52
C LEU A 481 -28.85 27.87 -17.27
N GLN A 482 -29.06 29.10 -16.79
CA GLN A 482 -29.87 30.11 -17.50
C GLN A 482 -29.29 30.42 -18.88
N ARG A 483 -27.97 30.67 -18.95
CA ARG A 483 -27.28 30.91 -20.24
C ARG A 483 -27.31 29.69 -21.16
N HIS A 484 -27.21 28.48 -20.61
CA HIS A 484 -27.33 27.26 -21.40
C HIS A 484 -28.74 27.06 -21.94
N ASN A 485 -29.77 27.37 -21.15
CA ASN A 485 -31.13 27.29 -21.62
C ASN A 485 -31.40 28.26 -22.78
N GLU A 486 -30.92 29.50 -22.68
CA GLU A 486 -31.08 30.51 -23.74
C GLU A 486 -30.28 30.17 -25.01
N ASN A 487 -29.00 29.80 -24.85
CA ASN A 487 -28.06 29.73 -26.00
C ASN A 487 -27.87 28.32 -26.57
N ILE A 488 -28.14 27.26 -25.79
CA ILE A 488 -27.84 25.87 -26.16
C ILE A 488 -29.11 25.03 -26.22
N TRP A 489 -29.98 25.12 -25.22
CA TRP A 489 -31.19 24.31 -25.14
C TRP A 489 -32.43 24.97 -25.77
N GLY A 490 -32.30 26.19 -26.31
CA GLY A 490 -33.36 26.87 -27.06
C GLY A 490 -34.61 27.19 -26.23
N GLY A 491 -34.46 27.41 -24.93
CA GLY A 491 -35.56 27.65 -23.99
C GLY A 491 -36.38 26.40 -23.65
N ALA A 492 -35.91 25.20 -23.98
CA ALA A 492 -36.65 23.95 -23.79
C ALA A 492 -36.77 23.49 -22.33
N CYS A 493 -36.03 24.09 -21.39
CA CYS A 493 -35.98 23.66 -19.99
C CYS A 493 -36.68 24.64 -19.04
N ASN A 494 -37.42 24.11 -18.07
CA ASN A 494 -37.96 24.87 -16.94
C ASN A 494 -36.94 24.89 -15.79
N LEU A 495 -36.34 26.05 -15.53
CA LEU A 495 -35.27 26.19 -14.54
C LEU A 495 -35.83 26.59 -13.16
N VAL A 496 -35.40 25.89 -12.12
CA VAL A 496 -35.81 26.13 -10.72
C VAL A 496 -34.58 26.31 -9.83
N LYS A 497 -34.42 27.52 -9.29
CA LYS A 497 -33.39 27.80 -8.28
C LYS A 497 -33.91 27.44 -6.90
N SER A 498 -33.67 26.22 -6.45
CA SER A 498 -34.15 25.74 -5.15
C SER A 498 -33.28 24.59 -4.65
N ASP A 499 -33.23 24.44 -3.33
CA ASP A 499 -32.98 23.11 -2.75
C ASP A 499 -34.11 22.17 -3.17
N MET A 500 -33.76 20.99 -3.68
CA MET A 500 -34.76 20.03 -4.17
C MET A 500 -35.73 19.60 -3.07
N ARG A 501 -35.30 19.55 -1.81
CA ARG A 501 -36.12 19.17 -0.64
C ARG A 501 -37.21 20.21 -0.33
N SER A 502 -37.04 21.44 -0.81
CA SER A 502 -38.03 22.52 -0.67
C SER A 502 -38.90 22.70 -1.93
N TRP A 503 -38.55 22.03 -3.03
CA TRP A 503 -39.28 22.16 -4.29
C TRP A 503 -40.65 21.48 -4.20
N LYS A 504 -41.70 22.18 -4.65
CA LYS A 504 -43.09 21.67 -4.66
C LYS A 504 -43.44 20.87 -5.92
N GLY A 505 -42.46 20.70 -6.81
CA GLY A 505 -42.59 19.96 -8.06
C GLY A 505 -42.90 20.83 -9.28
N PRO A 506 -42.93 20.21 -10.47
CA PRO A 506 -43.30 20.83 -11.73
C PRO A 506 -44.58 21.65 -11.57
N HIS A 507 -44.56 22.90 -12.01
CA HIS A 507 -45.64 23.85 -11.76
C HIS A 507 -46.10 24.54 -13.04
N ARG A 508 -47.40 24.76 -13.18
CA ARG A 508 -47.98 25.46 -14.33
C ARG A 508 -48.96 26.53 -13.87
N SER A 509 -48.90 27.69 -14.50
CA SER A 509 -49.89 28.74 -14.33
C SER A 509 -51.19 28.32 -15.00
N ILE A 510 -52.27 28.32 -14.23
CA ILE A 510 -53.63 28.26 -14.78
C ILE A 510 -54.15 29.69 -14.83
N GLU A 511 -54.37 30.18 -16.04
CA GLU A 511 -55.14 31.40 -16.26
C GLU A 511 -56.62 31.04 -16.06
N ASP A 512 -57.29 31.69 -15.10
CA ASP A 512 -58.74 31.60 -14.96
C ASP A 512 -59.37 32.53 -16.00
N PRO A 513 -60.05 32.00 -17.05
CA PRO A 513 -60.64 32.83 -18.10
C PRO A 513 -61.77 33.73 -17.58
N GLN A 514 -62.27 33.50 -16.37
CA GLN A 514 -63.43 34.20 -15.83
C GLN A 514 -63.08 35.34 -14.85
N ASN A 515 -61.82 35.50 -14.43
CA ASN A 515 -61.47 36.54 -13.47
C ASN A 515 -59.98 37.00 -13.54
N PRO A 516 -59.63 37.96 -14.41
CA PRO A 516 -58.25 38.40 -14.63
C PRO A 516 -57.60 39.14 -13.45
N ASP A 517 -58.36 39.50 -12.40
CA ASP A 517 -57.88 40.25 -11.23
C ASP A 517 -57.48 39.35 -10.03
N PHE A 518 -57.67 38.03 -10.10
CA PHE A 518 -57.30 37.09 -9.04
C PHE A 518 -56.05 36.29 -9.39
N ALA A 519 -55.16 36.14 -8.40
CA ALA A 519 -53.84 35.50 -8.50
C ALA A 519 -53.88 34.18 -9.30
N THR A 520 -53.02 34.10 -10.33
CA THR A 520 -52.71 32.87 -11.09
C THR A 520 -52.60 31.67 -10.15
N SER A 521 -53.54 30.73 -10.27
CA SER A 521 -53.48 29.50 -9.50
C SER A 521 -52.41 28.58 -10.11
N VAL A 522 -51.57 27.98 -9.25
CA VAL A 522 -50.47 27.13 -9.68
C VAL A 522 -50.86 25.67 -9.49
N LYS A 523 -50.84 24.89 -10.57
CA LYS A 523 -51.07 23.43 -10.50
C LYS A 523 -49.74 22.70 -10.56
N HIS A 524 -49.54 21.79 -9.61
CA HIS A 524 -48.40 20.90 -9.60
C HIS A 524 -48.73 19.56 -10.27
N THR A 525 -47.76 19.00 -11.01
CA THR A 525 -47.87 17.67 -11.64
C THR A 525 -46.75 16.75 -11.17
N PRO A 526 -46.98 15.43 -11.11
CA PRO A 526 -45.93 14.48 -10.78
C PRO A 526 -44.79 14.45 -11.81
N ILE A 527 -43.65 13.92 -11.39
CA ILE A 527 -42.46 13.66 -12.22
C ILE A 527 -42.51 12.21 -12.68
N ASP A 528 -42.35 11.96 -13.97
CA ASP A 528 -42.32 10.61 -14.53
C ASP A 528 -40.93 9.99 -14.41
N ILE A 529 -39.87 10.76 -14.73
CA ILE A 529 -38.48 10.33 -14.60
C ILE A 529 -37.68 11.38 -13.81
N LEU A 530 -37.14 10.97 -12.67
CA LEU A 530 -36.26 11.78 -11.82
C LEU A 530 -34.80 11.36 -12.03
N ILE A 531 -33.91 12.32 -12.26
CA ILE A 531 -32.49 12.09 -12.55
C ILE A 531 -31.65 12.89 -11.56
N SER A 532 -30.67 12.25 -10.94
CA SER A 532 -29.73 12.88 -10.01
C SER A 532 -28.34 12.25 -10.12
N GLU A 533 -27.31 12.99 -9.69
CA GLU A 533 -25.95 12.47 -9.50
C GLU A 533 -25.39 13.15 -8.25
N LEU A 534 -25.71 12.55 -7.10
CA LEU A 534 -25.42 13.05 -5.76
C LEU A 534 -24.57 12.04 -4.96
N LEU A 535 -23.84 11.18 -5.66
CA LEU A 535 -23.15 10.04 -5.08
C LEU A 535 -21.72 10.43 -4.71
N GLY A 536 -21.34 10.19 -3.47
CA GLY A 536 -19.94 10.24 -3.06
C GLY A 536 -19.21 8.92 -3.32
N SER A 537 -17.92 8.87 -3.01
CA SER A 537 -17.11 7.64 -3.17
C SER A 537 -17.61 6.45 -2.35
N PHE A 538 -18.32 6.70 -1.26
CA PHE A 538 -18.97 5.68 -0.42
C PHE A 538 -20.49 5.61 -0.68
N GLY A 539 -20.95 6.07 -1.84
CA GLY A 539 -22.36 6.08 -2.23
C GLY A 539 -23.14 7.22 -1.58
N ASP A 540 -23.55 7.05 -0.33
CA ASP A 540 -24.45 7.96 0.38
C ASP A 540 -23.76 9.07 1.19
N ASN A 541 -22.42 9.12 1.19
CA ASN A 541 -21.65 10.08 2.00
C ASN A 541 -21.80 11.55 1.55
N GLU A 542 -22.47 11.81 0.43
CA GLU A 542 -22.88 13.13 -0.05
C GLU A 542 -24.39 13.40 0.14
N LEU A 543 -25.06 12.62 1.01
CA LEU A 543 -26.45 12.80 1.43
C LEU A 543 -27.49 12.61 0.32
N SER A 544 -27.18 11.76 -0.67
CA SER A 544 -28.13 11.35 -1.71
C SER A 544 -29.45 10.83 -1.14
N PRO A 545 -29.49 9.96 -0.10
CA PRO A 545 -30.76 9.49 0.47
C PRO A 545 -31.64 10.64 0.96
N GLU A 546 -31.08 11.54 1.77
CA GLU A 546 -31.81 12.67 2.36
C GLU A 546 -32.29 13.67 1.30
N CYS A 547 -31.49 13.89 0.25
CA CYS A 547 -31.86 14.76 -0.87
C CYS A 547 -33.03 14.17 -1.65
N LEU A 548 -32.94 12.88 -1.99
CA LEU A 548 -33.94 12.20 -2.81
C LEU A 548 -35.24 11.92 -2.05
N ASP A 549 -35.18 11.66 -0.75
CA ASP A 549 -36.36 11.54 0.11
C ASP A 549 -37.18 12.83 0.11
N GLY A 550 -36.52 13.99 0.03
CA GLY A 550 -37.17 15.30 -0.09
C GLY A 550 -38.00 15.48 -1.37
N VAL A 551 -37.74 14.71 -2.43
CA VAL A 551 -38.46 14.79 -3.71
C VAL A 551 -39.24 13.52 -4.07
N THR A 552 -39.18 12.46 -3.25
CA THR A 552 -39.94 11.21 -3.48
C THR A 552 -41.43 11.46 -3.65
N HIS A 553 -42.00 12.38 -2.87
CA HIS A 553 -43.42 12.74 -2.93
C HIS A 553 -43.85 13.40 -4.25
N LEU A 554 -42.90 13.86 -5.07
CA LEU A 554 -43.14 14.46 -6.38
C LEU A 554 -43.10 13.42 -7.51
N LEU A 555 -42.55 12.24 -7.25
CA LEU A 555 -42.44 11.18 -8.24
C LEU A 555 -43.82 10.55 -8.50
N ASN A 556 -44.08 10.18 -9.75
CA ASN A 556 -45.30 9.49 -10.15
C ASN A 556 -45.43 8.18 -9.33
N PRO A 557 -46.50 8.03 -8.52
CA PRO A 557 -46.58 6.95 -7.53
C PRO A 557 -46.78 5.56 -8.15
N GLY A 558 -47.29 5.49 -9.39
CA GLY A 558 -47.54 4.22 -10.07
C GLY A 558 -46.39 3.77 -10.97
N HIS A 559 -45.79 4.71 -11.70
CA HIS A 559 -44.88 4.39 -12.80
C HIS A 559 -43.56 5.17 -12.77
N GLY A 560 -43.37 6.04 -11.78
CA GLY A 560 -42.20 6.90 -11.68
C GLY A 560 -40.89 6.12 -11.65
N ILE A 561 -39.90 6.63 -12.38
CA ILE A 561 -38.55 6.05 -12.44
C ILE A 561 -37.57 7.04 -11.84
N SER A 562 -36.71 6.55 -10.95
CA SER A 562 -35.57 7.31 -10.43
C SER A 562 -34.27 6.76 -11.01
N ILE A 563 -33.37 7.66 -11.43
CA ILE A 563 -32.04 7.36 -11.96
C ILE A 563 -31.03 8.16 -11.11
N PRO A 564 -30.16 7.51 -10.33
CA PRO A 564 -30.03 6.05 -10.13
C PRO A 564 -31.22 5.45 -9.35
N ALA A 565 -31.58 4.21 -9.68
CA ALA A 565 -32.65 3.48 -8.97
C ALA A 565 -32.16 2.92 -7.62
N SER A 566 -30.90 2.51 -7.54
CA SER A 566 -30.26 2.00 -6.32
C SER A 566 -28.75 2.15 -6.38
N TYR A 567 -28.12 2.09 -5.20
CA TYR A 567 -26.67 2.05 -5.02
C TYR A 567 -26.31 1.36 -3.70
N SER A 568 -25.12 0.78 -3.63
CA SER A 568 -24.64 0.04 -2.47
C SER A 568 -23.24 0.51 -2.08
N ALA A 569 -23.05 0.76 -0.79
CA ALA A 569 -21.73 1.04 -0.24
C ALA A 569 -21.02 -0.28 0.06
N CYS A 570 -19.72 -0.36 -0.24
CA CYS A 570 -18.94 -1.59 -0.16
C CYS A 570 -17.62 -1.38 0.59
N LEU A 571 -17.14 -2.43 1.26
CA LEU A 571 -15.89 -2.40 2.04
C LEU A 571 -15.01 -3.61 1.70
N THR A 572 -13.70 -3.42 1.84
CA THR A 572 -12.70 -4.50 1.89
C THR A 572 -11.53 -4.07 2.78
N PRO A 573 -11.00 -4.95 3.65
CA PRO A 573 -9.89 -4.61 4.53
C PRO A 573 -8.56 -4.54 3.76
N ILE A 574 -7.76 -3.51 4.06
CA ILE A 574 -6.46 -3.25 3.46
C ILE A 574 -5.40 -3.04 4.55
N ALA A 575 -4.14 -3.38 4.24
CA ALA A 575 -2.98 -2.86 4.95
C ALA A 575 -2.40 -1.69 4.14
N ALA A 576 -2.23 -0.54 4.81
CA ALA A 576 -1.68 0.67 4.21
C ALA A 576 -0.79 1.43 5.21
N PRO A 577 0.40 0.92 5.55
CA PRO A 577 1.29 1.51 6.56
C PRO A 577 1.65 2.98 6.30
N LYS A 578 1.85 3.36 5.03
CA LYS A 578 2.15 4.75 4.64
C LYS A 578 1.00 5.69 4.98
N LEU A 579 -0.22 5.34 4.55
CA LEU A 579 -1.42 6.14 4.83
C LEU A 579 -1.68 6.23 6.34
N TYR A 580 -1.44 5.14 7.08
CA TYR A 580 -1.52 5.17 8.54
C TYR A 580 -0.53 6.17 9.14
N ALA A 581 0.74 6.15 8.71
CA ALA A 581 1.76 7.10 9.17
C ALA A 581 1.38 8.55 8.84
N ASP A 582 0.86 8.82 7.65
CA ASP A 582 0.41 10.16 7.24
C ASP A 582 -0.76 10.66 8.09
N ILE A 583 -1.76 9.81 8.34
CA ILE A 583 -2.90 10.13 9.23
C ILE A 583 -2.41 10.36 10.67
N CYS A 584 -1.49 9.54 11.15
CA CYS A 584 -0.89 9.72 12.47
C CYS A 584 -0.10 11.03 12.58
N GLY A 585 0.66 11.40 11.55
CA GLY A 585 1.39 12.66 11.49
C GLY A 585 0.46 13.87 11.53
N GLN A 586 -0.71 13.78 10.90
CA GLN A 586 -1.73 14.83 10.95
C GLN A 586 -2.40 15.01 12.31
N ARG A 587 -2.33 14.04 13.24
CA ARG A 587 -2.95 14.16 14.57
C ARG A 587 -2.48 15.38 15.36
N ILE A 588 -1.27 15.86 15.08
CA ILE A 588 -0.70 17.05 15.72
C ILE A 588 -1.50 18.31 15.35
N SER A 589 -1.86 18.47 14.08
CA SER A 589 -2.62 19.61 13.58
C SER A 589 -4.14 19.38 13.55
N ASN A 590 -4.57 18.13 13.37
CA ASN A 590 -5.95 17.70 13.29
C ASN A 590 -6.17 16.43 14.14
N PRO A 591 -6.58 16.58 15.42
CA PRO A 591 -6.85 15.44 16.30
C PRO A 591 -7.94 14.48 15.79
N ALA A 592 -8.85 14.94 14.93
CA ALA A 592 -9.92 14.13 14.35
C ALA A 592 -9.47 13.36 13.10
N ALA A 593 -8.22 13.53 12.63
CA ALA A 593 -7.72 12.89 11.41
C ALA A 593 -7.95 11.37 11.36
N PRO A 594 -7.76 10.59 12.46
CA PRO A 594 -8.01 9.15 12.44
C PRO A 594 -9.49 8.75 12.38
N GLU A 595 -10.40 9.67 12.72
CA GLU A 595 -11.86 9.48 12.70
C GLU A 595 -12.52 10.10 11.45
N THR A 596 -11.70 10.59 10.52
CA THR A 596 -12.17 11.24 9.30
C THR A 596 -12.05 10.26 8.13
N PRO A 597 -13.13 10.01 7.35
CA PRO A 597 -13.00 9.29 6.09
C PRO A 597 -12.26 10.15 5.06
N TYR A 598 -11.44 9.52 4.21
CA TYR A 598 -10.70 10.21 3.16
C TYR A 598 -11.03 9.63 1.78
N VAL A 599 -11.07 10.51 0.78
CA VAL A 599 -11.00 10.12 -0.63
C VAL A 599 -9.52 9.99 -0.99
N VAL A 600 -9.13 8.79 -1.42
CA VAL A 600 -7.72 8.46 -1.71
C VAL A 600 -7.66 7.58 -2.94
N MET A 601 -6.74 7.89 -3.87
CA MET A 601 -6.37 6.92 -4.89
C MET A 601 -5.33 5.96 -4.32
N LEU A 602 -5.83 4.88 -3.72
CA LEU A 602 -5.01 3.85 -3.06
C LEU A 602 -4.00 3.26 -4.04
N HIS A 603 -2.73 3.22 -3.65
CA HIS A 603 -1.66 2.68 -4.48
C HIS A 603 -0.70 1.77 -3.72
N ALA A 604 -0.04 2.27 -2.67
CA ALA A 604 0.87 1.47 -1.83
C ALA A 604 0.11 0.69 -0.75
N ILE A 605 -0.73 -0.26 -1.17
CA ILE A 605 -1.58 -1.07 -0.28
C ILE A 605 -1.39 -2.58 -0.50
N ASP A 606 -1.82 -3.36 0.49
CA ASP A 606 -2.01 -4.81 0.38
C ASP A 606 -3.45 -5.16 0.76
N TYR A 607 -4.13 -5.97 -0.06
CA TYR A 607 -5.49 -6.42 0.24
C TYR A 607 -5.45 -7.60 1.22
N LEU A 608 -6.13 -7.47 2.36
CA LEU A 608 -6.11 -8.49 3.41
C LEU A 608 -7.15 -9.59 3.18
N SER A 609 -8.19 -9.30 2.40
CA SER A 609 -9.23 -10.27 2.04
C SER A 609 -9.27 -10.43 0.54
N THR A 610 -8.85 -11.60 0.05
CA THR A 610 -8.75 -11.89 -1.39
C THR A 610 -9.20 -13.30 -1.71
N THR A 611 -9.64 -13.51 -2.95
CA THR A 611 -9.87 -14.86 -3.48
C THR A 611 -8.55 -15.38 -4.04
N SER A 612 -8.05 -16.51 -3.53
CA SER A 612 -6.95 -17.21 -4.21
C SER A 612 -7.41 -17.63 -5.60
N PRO A 613 -6.62 -17.39 -6.68
CA PRO A 613 -6.97 -17.87 -8.00
C PRO A 613 -7.11 -19.39 -7.96
N SER A 614 -8.27 -19.89 -8.35
CA SER A 614 -8.59 -21.31 -8.45
C SER A 614 -7.73 -21.97 -9.53
N GLY A 615 -6.54 -22.44 -9.17
CA GLY A 615 -5.59 -23.02 -10.13
C GLY A 615 -4.31 -23.61 -9.54
N GLY A 616 -4.41 -24.45 -8.51
CA GLY A 616 -3.31 -25.28 -8.02
C GLY A 616 -3.84 -26.31 -7.03
N PRO A 617 -3.39 -27.58 -7.07
CA PRO A 617 -3.91 -28.60 -6.17
C PRO A 617 -3.62 -28.16 -4.73
N VAL A 618 -4.65 -28.21 -3.89
CA VAL A 618 -4.58 -28.04 -2.44
C VAL A 618 -3.72 -29.17 -1.89
N ALA A 619 -2.40 -28.98 -1.89
CA ALA A 619 -1.50 -29.82 -1.13
C ALA A 619 -1.65 -29.39 0.33
N GLY A 620 -2.36 -30.20 1.11
CA GLY A 620 -2.24 -30.15 2.55
C GLY A 620 -0.77 -30.22 2.93
N HIS A 621 -0.28 -29.21 3.63
CA HIS A 621 1.08 -29.20 4.17
C HIS A 621 1.18 -30.22 5.31
N THR A 622 1.40 -31.48 4.94
CA THR A 622 2.08 -32.51 5.72
C THR A 622 2.92 -33.32 4.74
N ALA A 623 4.06 -32.77 4.32
CA ALA A 623 5.11 -33.54 3.67
C ALA A 623 6.19 -33.80 4.71
N GLN A 624 6.05 -34.94 5.40
CA GLN A 624 7.17 -35.63 6.03
C GLN A 624 8.13 -36.04 4.90
N LEU A 625 9.29 -35.40 4.82
CA LEU A 625 10.41 -35.89 4.02
C LEU A 625 11.30 -36.73 4.92
N SER A 626 11.03 -38.03 4.93
CA SER A 626 11.97 -39.04 5.41
C SER A 626 13.10 -39.17 4.39
N SER A 627 14.32 -38.98 4.87
CA SER A 627 15.57 -39.22 4.16
C SER A 627 15.72 -40.70 3.76
N SER A 628 16.03 -40.96 2.48
CA SER A 628 16.85 -42.11 2.11
C SER A 628 17.64 -41.84 0.83
N ILE A 629 18.94 -42.09 0.95
CA ILE A 629 19.98 -41.98 -0.07
C ILE A 629 19.78 -43.07 -1.12
N GLY A 630 19.92 -42.71 -2.41
CA GLY A 630 19.95 -43.65 -3.51
C GLY A 630 20.40 -42.99 -4.82
N SER A 631 21.70 -43.12 -5.12
CA SER A 631 22.32 -42.79 -6.40
C SER A 631 21.65 -43.52 -7.57
N THR A 632 21.38 -42.84 -8.68
CA THR A 632 21.73 -43.31 -10.04
C THR A 632 21.43 -42.23 -11.10
N HIS A 633 22.43 -41.99 -11.95
CA HIS A 633 22.34 -41.19 -13.17
C HIS A 633 21.34 -41.80 -14.17
N SER A 634 20.56 -40.94 -14.85
CA SER A 634 20.37 -41.02 -16.31
C SER A 634 19.67 -39.78 -16.86
N ALA A 635 20.37 -39.10 -17.76
CA ALA A 635 19.83 -38.06 -18.62
C ALA A 635 19.03 -38.68 -19.76
N VAL A 636 17.78 -38.25 -19.95
CA VAL A 636 17.09 -38.33 -21.25
C VAL A 636 16.26 -37.06 -21.41
N GLY A 637 16.60 -36.28 -22.44
CA GLY A 637 15.87 -35.08 -22.80
C GLY A 637 14.52 -35.40 -23.43
N ALA A 638 13.53 -34.60 -23.10
CA ALA A 638 12.33 -34.43 -23.92
C ALA A 638 12.02 -32.94 -23.99
N ARG A 639 12.27 -32.37 -25.17
CA ARG A 639 11.77 -31.06 -25.57
C ARG A 639 10.25 -31.10 -25.55
N ASN A 640 9.61 -30.30 -24.70
CA ASN A 640 8.25 -29.85 -24.94
C ASN A 640 8.19 -28.34 -24.73
N SER A 641 8.12 -27.64 -25.86
CA SER A 641 7.74 -26.25 -25.99
C SER A 641 6.24 -26.12 -25.70
N SER A 642 5.89 -25.83 -24.45
CA SER A 642 4.64 -25.15 -24.13
C SER A 642 5.02 -23.76 -23.65
N SER A 643 4.82 -22.78 -24.52
CA SER A 643 4.85 -21.35 -24.18
C SER A 643 3.66 -21.03 -23.27
N THR A 644 3.76 -21.34 -21.98
CA THR A 644 3.00 -20.63 -20.96
C THR A 644 3.63 -19.24 -20.84
N PRO A 645 2.86 -18.14 -20.99
CA PRO A 645 3.39 -16.82 -20.63
C PRO A 645 3.85 -16.89 -19.16
N PRO A 646 4.96 -16.24 -18.80
CA PRO A 646 5.37 -16.18 -17.40
C PRO A 646 4.21 -15.60 -16.57
N PRO A 647 4.01 -16.04 -15.31
CA PRO A 647 2.93 -15.54 -14.50
C PRO A 647 3.08 -14.03 -14.42
N VAL A 648 2.11 -13.34 -15.02
CA VAL A 648 1.92 -11.91 -14.78
C VAL A 648 1.71 -11.80 -13.27
N PHE A 649 2.30 -10.78 -12.66
CA PHE A 649 1.97 -10.38 -11.29
C PHE A 649 0.50 -9.94 -11.32
N GLU A 650 -0.43 -10.89 -11.28
CA GLU A 650 -1.85 -10.64 -11.24
C GLU A 650 -2.20 -10.51 -9.77
N ALA A 651 -2.49 -9.28 -9.34
CA ALA A 651 -2.83 -9.02 -7.96
C ALA A 651 -4.07 -9.86 -7.59
N PRO A 652 -4.08 -10.49 -6.41
CA PRO A 652 -5.20 -11.31 -6.00
C PRO A 652 -6.47 -10.45 -5.92
N THR A 653 -7.58 -10.97 -6.46
CA THR A 653 -8.84 -10.22 -6.52
C THR A 653 -9.39 -10.02 -5.11
N PRO A 654 -9.65 -8.77 -4.69
CA PRO A 654 -10.16 -8.50 -3.35
C PRO A 654 -11.59 -9.01 -3.20
N ILE A 655 -11.90 -9.52 -2.01
CA ILE A 655 -13.29 -9.79 -1.60
C ILE A 655 -13.88 -8.47 -1.13
N VAL A 656 -14.88 -7.99 -1.85
CA VAL A 656 -15.58 -6.75 -1.58
C VAL A 656 -17.00 -7.10 -1.11
N LEU A 657 -17.36 -6.65 0.10
CA LEU A 657 -18.65 -6.96 0.71
C LEU A 657 -19.52 -5.70 0.79
N PRO A 658 -20.84 -5.81 0.54
CA PRO A 658 -21.76 -4.71 0.73
C PRO A 658 -21.96 -4.42 2.22
N THR A 659 -22.11 -3.15 2.58
CA THR A 659 -22.46 -2.68 3.92
C THR A 659 -23.95 -2.45 4.04
N TRP A 660 -24.46 -1.57 3.18
CA TRP A 660 -25.87 -1.25 3.03
C TRP A 660 -26.16 -0.88 1.58
N SER A 661 -27.43 -0.90 1.25
CA SER A 661 -27.93 -0.51 -0.07
C SER A 661 -29.10 0.43 0.09
N PHE A 662 -29.13 1.45 -0.75
CA PHE A 662 -30.25 2.36 -0.89
C PHE A 662 -30.92 2.09 -2.21
N SER A 663 -32.25 2.09 -2.20
CA SER A 663 -33.08 2.08 -3.39
C SER A 663 -34.06 3.23 -3.29
N HIS A 664 -34.09 4.10 -4.28
CA HIS A 664 -35.15 5.07 -4.39
C HIS A 664 -36.44 4.33 -4.77
N HIS A 665 -37.56 4.68 -4.13
CA HIS A 665 -38.79 3.88 -4.14
C HIS A 665 -39.10 3.26 -5.52
N ASN A 666 -39.00 1.93 -5.59
CA ASN A 666 -39.52 1.12 -6.69
C ASN A 666 -40.42 0.05 -6.05
N PRO A 667 -41.72 0.01 -6.35
CA PRO A 667 -42.66 -0.95 -5.75
C PRO A 667 -42.31 -2.44 -6.02
N ASN A 668 -41.27 -2.73 -6.80
CA ASN A 668 -40.82 -4.07 -7.15
C ASN A 668 -39.61 -4.61 -6.35
N ILE A 669 -39.15 -3.92 -5.28
CA ILE A 669 -37.98 -4.34 -4.49
C ILE A 669 -38.40 -4.64 -3.03
N PRO A 670 -38.14 -5.84 -2.48
CA PRO A 670 -38.50 -6.17 -1.10
C PRO A 670 -37.63 -5.42 -0.07
N PRO A 671 -38.18 -5.01 1.09
CA PRO A 671 -37.43 -4.30 2.13
C PRO A 671 -36.50 -5.23 2.94
N GLN A 672 -35.33 -4.73 3.35
CA GLN A 672 -34.38 -5.41 4.24
C GLN A 672 -34.48 -4.90 5.68
N SER A 673 -34.20 -5.78 6.65
CA SER A 673 -34.34 -5.52 8.09
C SER A 673 -33.06 -4.95 8.72
N THR A 674 -33.21 -4.00 9.65
CA THR A 674 -32.13 -3.39 10.44
C THR A 674 -32.20 -3.80 11.92
N THR A 675 -31.06 -4.12 12.54
CA THR A 675 -30.88 -4.12 14.01
C THR A 675 -29.56 -3.49 14.40
N SER A 676 -29.56 -2.65 15.44
CA SER A 676 -28.41 -1.86 15.94
C SER A 676 -28.23 -2.02 17.46
N SER A 677 -26.99 -1.82 17.95
CA SER A 677 -26.69 -1.33 19.30
C SER A 677 -25.25 -0.78 19.40
N MET A 678 -25.05 0.28 20.20
CA MET A 678 -23.80 1.07 20.36
C MET A 678 -23.16 0.92 21.75
N ILE A 679 -21.84 1.12 21.89
CA ILE A 679 -21.11 1.77 23.02
C ILE A 679 -19.80 2.42 22.48
N ALA A 680 -19.28 3.48 23.13
CA ALA A 680 -18.26 4.43 22.65
C ALA A 680 -16.82 4.31 23.24
N ASN A 681 -15.89 5.06 22.61
CA ASN A 681 -14.61 5.69 23.09
C ASN A 681 -13.24 5.01 22.78
N GLU A 682 -12.35 5.80 22.09
CA GLU A 682 -10.98 6.36 22.44
C GLU A 682 -9.55 5.90 21.99
N HIS A 683 -9.26 5.06 20.97
CA HIS A 683 -7.88 4.70 20.58
C HIS A 683 -7.82 4.04 19.18
N ASN A 684 -7.19 4.73 18.21
CA ASN A 684 -6.95 4.22 16.85
C ASN A 684 -5.58 3.53 16.76
N THR A 685 -5.54 2.23 17.04
CA THR A 685 -4.33 1.40 16.91
C THR A 685 -4.45 0.44 15.72
N PRO A 686 -3.36 0.19 14.97
CA PRO A 686 -3.31 -0.90 13.99
C PRO A 686 -3.67 -2.22 14.66
N LEU A 687 -4.51 -3.03 14.01
CA LEU A 687 -4.88 -4.35 14.51
C LEU A 687 -4.07 -5.41 13.79
N TYR A 688 -3.38 -6.26 14.56
CA TYR A 688 -2.75 -7.45 14.02
C TYR A 688 -3.81 -8.46 13.60
N VAL A 689 -3.73 -8.92 12.35
CA VAL A 689 -4.63 -9.95 11.79
C VAL A 689 -3.81 -11.22 11.56
N PRO A 690 -4.04 -12.31 12.33
CA PRO A 690 -3.31 -13.54 12.12
C PRO A 690 -3.72 -14.21 10.80
N ASP A 691 -2.87 -15.10 10.29
CA ASP A 691 -3.18 -15.93 9.13
C ASP A 691 -4.49 -16.70 9.31
N ASN A 692 -5.31 -16.70 8.26
CA ASN A 692 -6.67 -17.26 8.27
C ASN A 692 -7.58 -16.65 9.37
N GLY A 693 -7.23 -15.46 9.85
CA GLY A 693 -8.07 -14.67 10.74
C GLY A 693 -9.30 -14.12 10.00
N GLU A 694 -10.39 -13.98 10.74
CA GLU A 694 -11.61 -13.35 10.28
C GLU A 694 -11.67 -11.92 10.83
N VAL A 695 -11.79 -10.94 9.94
CA VAL A 695 -12.00 -9.54 10.29
C VAL A 695 -13.49 -9.24 10.17
N VAL A 696 -14.09 -8.78 11.26
CA VAL A 696 -15.50 -8.37 11.32
C VAL A 696 -15.54 -6.87 11.51
N VAL A 697 -16.13 -6.15 10.54
CA VAL A 697 -16.36 -4.71 10.62
C VAL A 697 -17.83 -4.48 10.94
N THR A 698 -18.11 -3.77 12.02
CA THR A 698 -19.45 -3.28 12.33
C THR A 698 -19.48 -1.79 12.07
N MET A 699 -20.38 -1.35 11.19
CA MET A 699 -20.49 0.05 10.77
C MET A 699 -21.94 0.52 10.87
N TYR A 700 -22.14 1.74 11.34
CA TYR A 700 -23.43 2.39 11.51
C TYR A 700 -23.44 3.71 10.73
N ARG A 701 -24.59 4.01 10.11
CA ARG A 701 -24.91 5.34 9.57
C ARG A 701 -25.90 6.01 10.51
N GLN A 702 -25.51 7.12 11.11
CA GLN A 702 -26.25 7.83 12.16
C GLN A 702 -26.71 9.20 11.70
N THR A 703 -27.76 9.73 12.32
CA THR A 703 -28.30 11.07 12.06
C THR A 703 -28.94 11.67 13.31
N ASP A 704 -28.83 12.98 13.49
CA ASP A 704 -29.51 13.76 14.55
C ASP A 704 -30.55 14.73 13.98
N ASN A 705 -30.94 14.55 12.71
CA ASN A 705 -31.75 15.46 11.89
C ASN A 705 -31.07 16.78 11.48
N ARG A 706 -29.81 17.01 11.86
CA ARG A 706 -29.00 18.15 11.39
C ARG A 706 -27.74 17.70 10.63
N LYS A 707 -27.16 16.59 11.06
CA LYS A 707 -25.98 15.97 10.47
C LYS A 707 -26.20 14.48 10.24
N VAL A 708 -25.45 13.93 9.30
CA VAL A 708 -25.27 12.49 9.10
C VAL A 708 -23.79 12.16 9.26
N TRP A 709 -23.49 11.06 9.97
CA TRP A 709 -22.13 10.59 10.16
C TRP A 709 -22.08 9.06 10.20
N TYR A 710 -20.85 8.53 10.17
CA TYR A 710 -20.58 7.10 10.33
C TYR A 710 -19.89 6.81 11.64
N GLU A 711 -20.25 5.67 12.24
CA GLU A 711 -19.56 5.06 13.36
C GLU A 711 -19.12 3.65 12.98
N TRP A 712 -17.93 3.22 13.40
CA TRP A 712 -17.44 1.88 13.06
C TRP A 712 -16.53 1.30 14.13
N MET A 713 -16.52 -0.03 14.21
CA MET A 713 -15.58 -0.81 15.01
C MET A 713 -15.16 -2.07 14.24
N VAL A 714 -13.98 -2.56 14.53
CA VAL A 714 -13.37 -3.74 13.90
C VAL A 714 -12.98 -4.75 14.96
N GLU A 715 -13.38 -6.00 14.76
CA GLU A 715 -12.99 -7.15 15.57
C GLU A 715 -12.20 -8.14 14.72
N VAL A 716 -11.19 -8.77 15.32
CA VAL A 716 -10.35 -9.77 14.67
C VAL A 716 -10.48 -11.08 15.42
N PHE A 717 -10.78 -12.15 14.70
CA PHE A 717 -10.92 -13.50 15.24
C PHE A 717 -9.89 -14.44 14.62
N ARG A 718 -9.23 -15.24 15.44
CA ARG A 718 -8.48 -16.41 14.99
C ARG A 718 -9.42 -17.60 14.91
N LEU A 719 -9.30 -18.40 13.86
CA LEU A 719 -10.07 -19.63 13.67
C LEU A 719 -9.25 -20.84 14.12
N GLU A 720 -9.67 -21.52 15.19
CA GLU A 720 -9.07 -22.77 15.64
C GLU A 720 -9.91 -23.97 15.21
N ARG A 721 -9.27 -25.02 14.68
CA ARG A 721 -9.95 -26.29 14.39
C ARG A 721 -10.29 -26.99 15.70
N THR A 722 -11.57 -27.30 15.94
CA THR A 722 -11.91 -28.18 17.05
C THR A 722 -11.56 -29.62 16.66
N SER A 723 -10.63 -30.24 17.39
CA SER A 723 -10.44 -31.68 17.30
C SER A 723 -11.65 -32.38 17.92
N PRO A 724 -12.24 -33.41 17.29
CA PRO A 724 -13.31 -34.17 17.93
C PRO A 724 -12.76 -34.82 19.20
N THR A 725 -13.40 -34.55 20.33
CA THR A 725 -13.08 -35.19 21.62
C THR A 725 -13.18 -36.71 21.46
N PRO A 726 -12.20 -37.52 21.90
CA PRO A 726 -12.36 -38.97 21.93
C PRO A 726 -13.54 -39.28 22.83
N ALA A 727 -14.54 -40.01 22.31
CA ALA A 727 -15.67 -40.46 23.10
C ALA A 727 -15.18 -41.19 24.35
N ALA A 728 -15.55 -40.69 25.53
CA ALA A 728 -15.29 -41.35 26.80
C ALA A 728 -15.83 -42.78 26.73
N ALA A 729 -14.97 -43.76 27.00
CA ALA A 729 -15.31 -45.17 27.00
C ALA A 729 -16.44 -45.44 27.99
N SER A 730 -17.61 -45.81 27.48
CA SER A 730 -18.74 -46.32 28.26
C SER A 730 -18.39 -47.71 28.83
N PRO A 731 -18.64 -47.99 30.13
CA PRO A 731 -18.32 -49.28 30.72
C PRO A 731 -19.33 -50.36 30.28
N GLN A 732 -18.79 -51.53 29.95
CA GLN A 732 -19.57 -52.74 29.64
C GLN A 732 -20.39 -53.20 30.85
N ARG A 733 -21.67 -53.57 30.63
CA ARG A 733 -22.34 -54.60 31.44
C ARG A 733 -23.41 -55.38 30.65
N SER A 734 -23.10 -56.67 30.55
CA SER A 734 -23.90 -57.90 30.36
C SER A 734 -25.44 -57.87 30.26
N THR A 735 -25.91 -58.66 29.29
CA THR A 735 -27.22 -59.34 29.06
C THR A 735 -27.92 -59.84 30.35
N THR A 736 -29.25 -59.86 30.52
CA THR A 736 -30.33 -60.62 29.82
C THR A 736 -31.75 -60.17 30.31
N PRO A 737 -32.90 -60.61 29.72
CA PRO A 737 -34.10 -59.79 29.49
C PRO A 737 -35.35 -60.15 30.34
N THR A 738 -36.30 -59.22 30.55
CA THR A 738 -37.74 -59.55 30.76
C THR A 738 -38.71 -58.37 30.50
N MET A 739 -39.66 -58.61 29.58
CA MET A 739 -41.07 -58.18 29.39
C MET A 739 -41.68 -56.80 29.76
N MET A 740 -42.41 -56.30 28.75
CA MET A 740 -43.80 -55.77 28.72
C MET A 740 -44.10 -54.27 28.95
N SER A 741 -44.93 -53.78 28.01
CA SER A 741 -45.94 -52.71 28.09
C SER A 741 -45.57 -51.27 27.72
N GLY A 742 -45.94 -50.91 26.48
CA GLY A 742 -46.94 -49.84 26.22
C GLY A 742 -46.48 -48.38 26.24
N GLY A 743 -46.52 -47.72 25.08
CA GLY A 743 -46.51 -46.25 25.00
C GLY A 743 -46.05 -45.69 23.66
N ILE A 744 -47.01 -45.35 22.79
CA ILE A 744 -46.79 -44.57 21.58
C ILE A 744 -46.36 -43.14 21.98
N ARG A 745 -45.18 -42.68 21.55
CA ARG A 745 -44.86 -41.24 21.53
C ARG A 745 -43.88 -40.91 20.40
N ALA A 746 -44.22 -39.83 19.69
CA ALA A 746 -43.60 -39.36 18.46
C ALA A 746 -42.09 -39.06 18.60
N VAL A 747 -41.33 -39.42 17.55
CA VAL A 747 -39.91 -39.08 17.38
C VAL A 747 -39.81 -37.73 16.68
N PRO A 748 -39.16 -36.69 17.26
CA PRO A 748 -38.73 -35.53 16.52
C PRO A 748 -37.45 -35.89 15.75
N MET A 749 -37.48 -35.69 14.43
CA MET A 749 -36.34 -35.84 13.54
C MET A 749 -35.32 -34.72 13.85
N ALA A 750 -34.37 -34.99 14.73
CA ALA A 750 -33.22 -34.11 14.93
C ALA A 750 -32.26 -34.28 13.74
N THR A 751 -32.17 -33.25 12.91
CA THR A 751 -31.20 -33.16 11.82
C THR A 751 -29.81 -32.90 12.42
N ASN A 752 -28.99 -33.96 12.51
CA ASN A 752 -27.56 -33.84 12.80
C ASN A 752 -26.86 -33.12 11.64
N LYS A 753 -26.70 -31.81 11.72
CA LYS A 753 -25.66 -31.09 10.96
C LYS A 753 -24.34 -31.25 11.71
N SER A 754 -23.47 -32.16 11.25
CA SER A 754 -22.06 -32.14 11.68
C SER A 754 -21.39 -30.90 11.09
N GLN A 755 -21.41 -29.78 11.81
CA GLN A 755 -20.50 -28.68 11.52
C GLN A 755 -19.09 -29.17 11.85
N SER A 756 -18.20 -29.23 10.87
CA SER A 756 -16.75 -29.23 11.12
C SER A 756 -16.43 -27.89 11.81
N GLY A 757 -16.42 -27.89 13.14
CA GLY A 757 -16.44 -26.67 13.93
C GLY A 757 -15.08 -25.98 13.94
N TYR A 758 -14.98 -24.82 13.30
CA TYR A 758 -13.94 -23.87 13.69
C TYR A 758 -14.45 -23.08 14.90
N ARG A 759 -13.67 -23.00 15.97
CA ARG A 759 -13.93 -22.11 17.10
C ARG A 759 -13.36 -20.73 16.77
N ARG A 760 -14.19 -19.69 16.88
CA ARG A 760 -13.75 -18.29 16.77
C ARG A 760 -13.20 -17.83 18.12
N ILE A 761 -11.97 -17.31 18.12
CA ILE A 761 -11.34 -16.68 19.30
C ILE A 761 -11.02 -15.25 18.93
N ARG A 762 -11.61 -14.28 19.64
CA ARG A 762 -11.29 -12.86 19.43
C ARG A 762 -9.85 -12.60 19.87
N VAL A 763 -9.02 -12.10 18.96
CA VAL A 763 -7.60 -11.80 19.19
C VAL A 763 -7.28 -10.30 19.11
N GLY A 764 -8.20 -9.51 18.55
CA GLY A 764 -8.07 -8.06 18.48
C GLY A 764 -9.44 -7.39 18.39
N MET A 765 -9.51 -6.15 18.86
CA MET A 765 -10.69 -5.30 18.76
C MET A 765 -10.22 -3.85 18.75
N SER A 766 -10.74 -3.07 17.83
CA SER A 766 -10.64 -1.61 17.85
C SER A 766 -11.79 -1.04 18.66
N GLU A 767 -11.61 0.19 19.10
CA GLU A 767 -12.67 0.94 19.75
C GLU A 767 -13.68 1.46 18.72
N MET A 768 -14.80 1.99 19.20
CA MET A 768 -15.78 2.61 18.31
C MET A 768 -15.27 3.97 17.84
N HIS A 769 -15.04 4.08 16.54
CA HIS A 769 -14.67 5.33 15.87
C HIS A 769 -15.94 6.08 15.44
N SER A 770 -15.90 7.42 15.46
CA SER A 770 -17.03 8.24 15.04
C SER A 770 -16.59 9.46 14.24
N SER A 771 -17.15 9.59 13.02
CA SER A 771 -16.93 10.75 12.14
C SER A 771 -17.83 11.95 12.46
N ILE A 772 -18.52 11.95 13.61
CA ILE A 772 -19.51 12.99 13.97
C ILE A 772 -18.95 14.43 13.93
N LYS A 773 -17.65 14.60 14.24
CA LYS A 773 -16.97 15.91 14.21
C LYS A 773 -17.01 16.50 12.79
N GLU A 774 -16.79 15.67 11.79
CA GLU A 774 -16.80 16.01 10.36
C GLU A 774 -18.11 15.58 9.66
N GLY A 775 -19.15 15.27 10.44
CA GLY A 775 -20.43 14.80 9.91
C GLY A 775 -21.05 15.79 8.92
N CYS A 776 -21.55 15.27 7.81
CA CYS A 776 -22.15 16.05 6.72
C CYS A 776 -23.41 16.76 7.20
N LEU A 777 -23.49 18.07 6.96
CA LEU A 777 -24.64 18.90 7.34
C LEU A 777 -25.76 18.77 6.31
N MET A 778 -26.98 18.48 6.78
CA MET A 778 -28.20 18.45 5.98
C MET A 778 -28.71 19.84 5.65
#